data_AF-A0A859QGR5-F1
#
_entry.id   AF-A0A859QGR5-F1
#
_cell.length_a   1.000
_cell.length_b   1.000
_cell.length_c   1.000
_cell.angle_alpha   90.00
_cell.angle_beta   90.00
_cell.angle_gamma   90.00
#
_symmetry.space_group_name_H-M   'P 1'
#
loop_
_entity.id
_entity.type
_entity.pdbx_description
1 polymer ?
#
loop_
_entity_poly.entity_id
_entity_poly.type
_entity_poly.pdbx_seq_one_letter_code
_entity_poly.pdbx_strand_id
1 'polypeptide(L)'
;MPARDPTYATEQHLNAHALFTTASRQYQKGQYTEALNQLNHLMNISPEAKTYVLLAKVLLKLGFKTDAARAYQLAGEEKGSRSEHYLTEAMKLHFACGNEDEALSIGLPLLETAKTDPDIAFIIASIFLKRDQKEILGLFKAPLSTSANIHHQSLAFKLLTADIDDAQDRDAVVNLFRKNPKSTVLRAAYLVFAREANDYAEIEKYYPDVQKALDAGKYEILAAESPYYHVTWCGDEKLNRWAGARSQPFAPAITEARRNMPHQWAKKIRIGYLSADFWDQHATMKLLQAVLEQHDPEKFEVTLFCHTKESNLARDRGNRGNWGRIIRINDLSDEAAASVIRTEGIDILIDLKGHTLDNRLKILNHQAAPVQVSWLGFPGTTTNIDVDYVIGDPHVLPEGSQKHYYEKFCRLPETYQPNDPYYRPRPYGIARKDLGLPEDTFVFASFNASRKISLQTINLWIEILRRTPDSVLWLMCKRDAQANILRKLQSGGIASKRIILCSKTAYTEHINRLPAADLGLDTYPYNGHTTTSEQLWAGLPVLTFKGTNFASRVSESLLNAIGVPELVTAGPEAYVDEAVALYENREKIAEYRKVLEENRFRMPLFDAERFCRHLERGYEMMVDRAKQKLPPDHIDVPALPPRDGSFEQ
;
A
#
# COMPACT_ATOMS: atom_id res chain seq x y z
N MET A 1 11.42 -40.07 57.41
CA MET A 1 10.09 -39.42 57.47
C MET A 1 9.47 -39.70 58.83
N PRO A 2 9.27 -38.73 59.72
CA PRO A 2 8.32 -38.90 60.82
C PRO A 2 6.91 -38.53 60.34
N ALA A 3 5.94 -39.35 60.72
CA ALA A 3 4.53 -39.14 60.44
C ALA A 3 4.04 -37.83 61.09
N ARG A 4 3.38 -36.96 60.31
CA ARG A 4 2.73 -35.74 60.80
C ARG A 4 1.54 -36.12 61.69
N ASP A 5 1.48 -35.55 62.88
CA ASP A 5 0.40 -35.70 63.86
C ASP A 5 -0.92 -35.05 63.34
N PRO A 6 -2.03 -35.79 63.21
CA PRO A 6 -3.28 -35.27 62.65
C PRO A 6 -3.98 -34.19 63.50
N THR A 7 -3.67 -34.08 64.79
CA THR A 7 -4.26 -33.04 65.66
C THR A 7 -3.70 -31.64 65.38
N TYR A 8 -2.38 -31.54 65.14
CA TYR A 8 -1.70 -30.27 64.84
C TYR A 8 -2.15 -29.64 63.52
N ALA A 9 -2.41 -30.47 62.50
CA ALA A 9 -2.95 -30.02 61.22
C ALA A 9 -4.38 -29.46 61.34
N THR A 10 -5.16 -29.96 62.30
CA THR A 10 -6.56 -29.56 62.52
C THR A 10 -6.64 -28.19 63.23
N GLU A 11 -5.78 -27.94 64.22
CA GLU A 11 -5.69 -26.63 64.90
C GLU A 11 -5.18 -25.50 63.98
N GLN A 12 -4.17 -25.78 63.14
CA GLN A 12 -3.68 -24.80 62.17
C GLN A 12 -4.75 -24.43 61.14
N HIS A 13 -5.57 -25.40 60.70
CA HIS A 13 -6.69 -25.15 59.80
C HIS A 13 -7.79 -24.29 60.41
N LEU A 14 -8.17 -24.54 61.68
CA LEU A 14 -9.14 -23.74 62.43
C LEU A 14 -8.66 -22.29 62.61
N ASN A 15 -7.37 -22.11 62.94
CA ASN A 15 -6.77 -20.78 63.09
C ASN A 15 -6.70 -20.01 61.76
N ALA A 16 -6.33 -20.67 60.66
CA ALA A 16 -6.32 -20.05 59.32
C ALA A 16 -7.71 -19.57 58.86
N HIS A 17 -8.76 -20.34 59.14
CA HIS A 17 -10.13 -19.95 58.80
C HIS A 17 -10.62 -18.72 59.60
N ALA A 18 -10.30 -18.67 60.89
CA ALA A 18 -10.63 -17.54 61.76
C ALA A 18 -9.90 -16.25 61.34
N LEU A 19 -8.62 -16.35 61.01
CA LEU A 19 -7.80 -15.24 60.50
C LEU A 19 -8.36 -14.70 59.17
N PHE A 20 -8.67 -15.59 58.21
CA PHE A 20 -9.24 -15.19 56.92
C PHE A 20 -10.59 -14.47 57.09
N THR A 21 -11.46 -15.01 57.94
CA THR A 21 -12.79 -14.42 58.20
C THR A 21 -12.67 -13.04 58.84
N THR A 22 -11.72 -12.88 59.76
CA THR A 22 -11.44 -11.60 60.42
C THR A 22 -10.90 -10.58 59.44
N ALA A 23 -9.89 -10.94 58.63
CA ALA A 23 -9.34 -10.08 57.58
C ALA A 23 -10.40 -9.65 56.56
N SER A 24 -11.27 -10.57 56.13
CA SER A 24 -12.35 -10.31 55.19
C SER A 24 -13.37 -9.30 55.76
N ARG A 25 -13.75 -9.47 57.04
CA ARG A 25 -14.65 -8.54 57.74
C ARG A 25 -14.02 -7.15 57.89
N GLN A 26 -12.73 -7.07 58.20
CA GLN A 26 -12.00 -5.80 58.29
C GLN A 26 -11.94 -5.10 56.93
N TYR A 27 -11.64 -5.83 55.85
CA TYR A 27 -11.69 -5.30 54.49
C TYR A 27 -13.08 -4.72 54.14
N GLN A 28 -14.16 -5.43 54.47
CA GLN A 28 -15.54 -4.95 54.24
C GLN A 28 -15.87 -3.68 55.04
N LYS A 29 -15.27 -3.51 56.23
CA LYS A 29 -15.42 -2.32 57.08
C LYS A 29 -14.51 -1.15 56.69
N GLY A 30 -13.68 -1.30 55.65
CA GLY A 30 -12.70 -0.28 55.25
C GLY A 30 -11.44 -0.20 56.13
N GLN A 31 -11.22 -1.20 56.99
CA GLN A 31 -10.09 -1.30 57.92
C GLN A 31 -8.92 -2.03 57.25
N TYR A 32 -8.32 -1.38 56.26
CA TYR A 32 -7.38 -2.02 55.34
C TYR A 32 -6.01 -2.35 55.98
N THR A 33 -5.51 -1.49 56.87
CA THR A 33 -4.23 -1.74 57.58
C THR A 33 -4.36 -2.91 58.55
N GLU A 34 -5.49 -2.99 59.26
CA GLU A 34 -5.79 -4.11 60.15
C GLU A 34 -5.95 -5.41 59.37
N ALA A 35 -6.67 -5.36 58.24
CA ALA A 35 -6.80 -6.51 57.34
C ALA A 35 -5.44 -6.98 56.81
N LEU A 36 -4.54 -6.06 56.45
CA LEU A 36 -3.18 -6.40 56.00
C LEU A 36 -2.37 -7.10 57.10
N ASN A 37 -2.45 -6.63 58.34
CA ASN A 37 -1.78 -7.29 59.47
C ASN A 37 -2.27 -8.73 59.66
N GLN A 38 -3.58 -8.97 59.61
CA GLN A 38 -4.14 -10.32 59.68
C GLN A 38 -3.70 -11.20 58.50
N LEU A 39 -3.62 -10.63 57.29
CA LEU A 39 -3.19 -11.34 56.09
C LEU A 39 -1.70 -11.70 56.12
N ASN A 40 -0.84 -10.84 56.66
CA ASN A 40 0.59 -11.16 56.83
C ASN A 40 0.80 -12.37 57.75
N HIS A 41 0.01 -12.51 58.81
CA HIS A 41 0.03 -13.72 59.63
C HIS A 41 -0.53 -14.93 58.89
N LEU A 42 -1.64 -14.77 58.17
CA LEU A 42 -2.28 -15.84 57.42
C LEU A 42 -1.40 -16.38 56.28
N MET A 43 -0.62 -15.52 55.63
CA MET A 43 0.32 -15.90 54.55
C MET A 43 1.38 -16.92 54.99
N ASN A 44 1.78 -16.91 56.27
CA ASN A 44 2.74 -17.88 56.81
C ASN A 44 2.11 -19.26 57.09
N ILE A 45 0.77 -19.34 57.14
CA ILE A 45 0.04 -20.54 57.60
C ILE A 45 -0.77 -21.17 56.46
N SER A 46 -1.40 -20.37 55.59
CA SER A 46 -2.26 -20.83 54.49
C SER A 46 -2.13 -19.88 53.29
N PRO A 47 -1.04 -20.02 52.50
CA PRO A 47 -0.81 -19.26 51.26
C PRO A 47 -1.65 -19.83 50.10
N GLU A 48 -2.98 -19.86 50.25
CA GLU A 48 -3.91 -20.34 49.23
C GLU A 48 -4.40 -19.19 48.33
N ALA A 49 -4.91 -19.50 47.13
CA ALA A 49 -5.43 -18.52 46.17
C ALA A 49 -6.40 -17.49 46.78
N LYS A 50 -7.31 -17.90 47.67
CA LYS A 50 -8.27 -17.00 48.34
C LYS A 50 -7.57 -15.97 49.23
N THR A 51 -6.49 -16.36 49.90
CA THR A 51 -5.68 -15.51 50.79
C THR A 51 -4.96 -14.46 49.96
N TYR A 52 -4.30 -14.89 48.88
CA TYR A 52 -3.64 -14.00 47.93
C TYR A 52 -4.59 -12.99 47.28
N VAL A 53 -5.79 -13.40 46.89
CA VAL A 53 -6.80 -12.49 46.31
C VAL A 53 -7.26 -11.43 47.31
N LEU A 54 -7.49 -11.81 48.56
CA LEU A 54 -7.88 -10.85 49.60
C LEU A 54 -6.74 -9.88 49.91
N LEU A 55 -5.49 -10.38 49.95
CA LEU A 55 -4.28 -9.58 50.06
C LEU A 55 -4.16 -8.57 48.93
N ALA A 56 -4.30 -9.01 47.68
CA ALA A 56 -4.25 -8.13 46.52
C ALA A 56 -5.30 -7.00 46.59
N LYS A 57 -6.54 -7.32 46.99
CA LYS A 57 -7.61 -6.32 47.17
C LYS A 57 -7.29 -5.31 48.28
N VAL A 58 -6.73 -5.75 49.40
CA VAL A 58 -6.30 -4.86 50.50
C VAL A 58 -5.17 -3.95 50.04
N LEU A 59 -4.16 -4.52 49.37
CA LEU A 59 -3.02 -3.76 48.84
C LEU A 59 -3.45 -2.70 47.83
N LEU A 60 -4.40 -3.01 46.94
CA LEU A 60 -4.99 -2.01 46.03
C LEU A 60 -5.65 -0.84 46.77
N LYS A 61 -6.38 -1.12 47.85
CA LYS A 61 -7.02 -0.07 48.67
C LYS A 61 -6.02 0.80 49.42
N LEU A 62 -4.86 0.25 49.73
CA LEU A 62 -3.74 0.95 50.36
C LEU A 62 -2.81 1.65 49.35
N GLY A 63 -3.01 1.45 48.05
CA GLY A 63 -2.20 2.06 46.98
C GLY A 63 -0.95 1.28 46.57
N PHE A 64 -0.70 0.11 47.16
CA PHE A 64 0.44 -0.77 46.84
C PHE A 64 0.18 -1.62 45.59
N LYS A 65 0.14 -0.99 44.42
CA LYS A 65 -0.27 -1.63 43.16
C LYS A 65 0.67 -2.73 42.69
N THR A 66 1.98 -2.56 42.83
CA THR A 66 2.98 -3.57 42.45
C THR A 66 2.86 -4.82 43.30
N ASP A 67 2.71 -4.67 44.62
CA ASP A 67 2.53 -5.79 45.53
C ASP A 67 1.18 -6.49 45.30
N ALA A 68 0.13 -5.73 44.99
CA ALA A 68 -1.16 -6.28 44.61
C ALA A 68 -1.07 -7.12 43.32
N ALA A 69 -0.32 -6.65 42.31
CA ALA A 69 -0.09 -7.39 41.07
C ALA A 69 0.57 -8.74 41.35
N ARG A 70 1.62 -8.75 42.19
CA ARG A 70 2.31 -9.97 42.61
C ARG A 70 1.41 -10.91 43.40
N ALA A 71 0.56 -10.38 44.29
CA ALA A 71 -0.39 -11.19 45.04
C ALA A 71 -1.42 -11.86 44.11
N TYR A 72 -1.96 -11.15 43.12
CA TYR A 72 -2.83 -11.77 42.11
C TYR A 72 -2.11 -12.82 41.26
N GLN A 73 -0.84 -12.59 40.91
CA GLN A 73 -0.04 -13.54 40.16
C GLN A 73 0.11 -14.87 40.93
N LEU A 74 0.51 -14.79 42.20
CA LEU A 74 0.62 -15.97 43.07
C LEU A 74 -0.73 -16.69 43.21
N ALA A 75 -1.85 -15.95 43.31
CA ALA A 75 -3.18 -16.56 43.32
C ALA A 75 -3.50 -17.34 42.03
N GLY A 76 -3.00 -16.86 40.89
CA GLY A 76 -3.13 -17.52 39.59
C GLY A 76 -2.30 -18.80 39.48
N GLU A 77 -1.09 -18.79 40.03
CA GLU A 77 -0.14 -19.92 39.96
C GLU A 77 -0.60 -21.17 40.74
N GLU A 78 -1.55 -21.03 41.68
CA GLU A 78 -2.18 -22.13 42.44
C GLU A 78 -3.08 -23.06 41.59
N LYS A 79 -3.21 -22.83 40.27
CA LYS A 79 -3.93 -23.68 39.29
C LYS A 79 -5.39 -24.05 39.67
N GLY A 80 -6.09 -23.13 40.33
CA GLY A 80 -7.53 -23.26 40.63
C GLY A 80 -8.44 -22.89 39.44
N SER A 81 -9.75 -23.10 39.58
CA SER A 81 -10.76 -22.81 38.54
C SER A 81 -10.86 -21.33 38.11
N ARG A 82 -10.26 -20.41 38.87
CA ARG A 82 -10.17 -18.98 38.57
C ARG A 82 -8.74 -18.50 38.29
N SER A 83 -7.81 -19.42 38.06
CA SER A 83 -6.40 -19.13 37.80
C SER A 83 -6.22 -18.08 36.71
N GLU A 84 -6.82 -18.28 35.53
CA GLU A 84 -6.72 -17.34 34.40
C GLU A 84 -7.25 -15.94 34.73
N HIS A 85 -8.35 -15.85 35.49
CA HIS A 85 -8.90 -14.57 35.92
C HIS A 85 -7.90 -13.81 36.82
N TYR A 86 -7.26 -14.50 37.76
CA TYR A 86 -6.26 -13.86 38.65
C TYR A 86 -4.99 -13.47 37.91
N LEU A 87 -4.51 -14.31 36.97
CA LEU A 87 -3.40 -13.95 36.09
C LEU A 87 -3.74 -12.74 35.22
N THR A 88 -4.97 -12.64 34.72
CA THR A 88 -5.44 -11.47 33.95
C THR A 88 -5.42 -10.19 34.81
N GLU A 89 -5.90 -10.24 36.05
CA GLU A 89 -5.83 -9.08 36.96
C GLU A 89 -4.39 -8.70 37.32
N ALA A 90 -3.52 -9.69 37.54
CA ALA A 90 -2.09 -9.46 37.78
C ALA A 90 -1.42 -8.76 36.58
N MET A 91 -1.66 -9.28 35.38
CA MET A 91 -1.15 -8.75 34.12
C MET A 91 -1.58 -7.30 33.88
N LYS A 92 -2.87 -6.99 34.10
CA LYS A 92 -3.41 -5.62 34.02
C LYS A 92 -2.69 -4.67 34.97
N LEU A 93 -2.45 -5.09 36.21
CA LEU A 93 -1.79 -4.27 37.22
C LEU A 93 -0.30 -4.06 36.92
N HIS A 94 0.42 -5.11 36.51
CA HIS A 94 1.82 -5.00 36.10
C HIS A 94 1.98 -4.03 34.93
N PHE A 95 1.15 -4.17 33.89
CA PHE A 95 1.15 -3.27 32.74
C PHE A 95 0.86 -1.82 33.16
N ALA A 96 -0.15 -1.60 34.01
CA ALA A 96 -0.48 -0.27 34.52
C ALA A 96 0.62 0.36 35.40
N CYS A 97 1.51 -0.45 35.99
CA CYS A 97 2.67 0.00 36.75
C CYS A 97 3.93 0.20 35.90
N GLY A 98 3.90 -0.14 34.60
CA GLY A 98 5.06 -0.09 33.71
C GLY A 98 5.96 -1.33 33.76
N ASN A 99 5.54 -2.39 34.46
CA ASN A 99 6.25 -3.66 34.58
C ASN A 99 5.93 -4.54 33.35
N GLU A 100 6.44 -4.12 32.18
CA GLU A 100 6.09 -4.73 30.88
C GLU A 100 6.58 -6.18 30.75
N ASP A 101 7.75 -6.52 31.32
CA ASP A 101 8.30 -7.87 31.25
C ASP A 101 7.50 -8.86 32.09
N GLU A 102 7.07 -8.47 33.30
CA GLU A 102 6.20 -9.27 34.15
C GLU A 102 4.82 -9.44 33.52
N ALA A 103 4.23 -8.36 32.99
CA ALA A 103 2.95 -8.41 32.30
C ALA A 103 3.03 -9.36 31.09
N LEU A 104 4.11 -9.30 30.31
CA LEU A 104 4.30 -10.17 29.16
C LEU A 104 4.55 -11.62 29.57
N SER A 105 5.33 -11.88 30.62
CA SER A 105 5.57 -13.23 31.11
C SER A 105 4.28 -13.93 31.55
N ILE A 106 3.33 -13.18 32.12
CA ILE A 106 1.99 -13.69 32.47
C ILE A 106 1.09 -13.81 31.23
N GLY A 107 1.21 -12.87 30.29
CA GLY A 107 0.40 -12.82 29.08
C GLY A 107 0.70 -13.90 28.05
N LEU A 108 1.95 -14.35 27.92
CA LEU A 108 2.37 -15.37 26.94
C LEU A 108 1.62 -16.71 27.11
N PRO A 109 1.45 -17.26 28.34
CA PRO A 109 0.56 -18.42 28.55
C PRO A 109 -0.91 -18.19 28.19
N LEU A 110 -1.37 -16.93 28.16
CA LEU A 110 -2.77 -16.55 27.92
C LEU A 110 -3.05 -16.21 26.44
N LEU A 111 -2.15 -16.54 25.51
CA LEU A 111 -2.29 -16.17 24.09
C LEU A 111 -3.58 -16.69 23.43
N GLU A 112 -4.04 -17.90 23.77
CA GLU A 112 -5.31 -18.40 23.24
C GLU A 112 -6.51 -17.60 23.77
N THR A 113 -6.52 -17.27 25.05
CA THR A 113 -7.54 -16.40 25.67
C THR A 113 -7.48 -14.99 25.08
N ALA A 114 -6.29 -14.47 24.76
CA ALA A 114 -6.10 -13.16 24.13
C ALA A 114 -6.72 -13.05 22.73
N LYS A 115 -7.05 -14.15 22.05
CA LYS A 115 -7.77 -14.11 20.76
C LYS A 115 -9.23 -13.68 20.91
N THR A 116 -9.78 -13.77 22.12
CA THR A 116 -11.19 -13.44 22.42
C THR A 116 -11.34 -12.40 23.53
N ASP A 117 -10.37 -12.28 24.43
CA ASP A 117 -10.34 -11.26 25.50
C ASP A 117 -9.59 -10.00 25.04
N PRO A 118 -10.29 -8.86 24.89
CA PRO A 118 -9.68 -7.64 24.37
C PRO A 118 -8.74 -6.94 25.36
N ASP A 119 -8.87 -7.16 26.68
CA ASP A 119 -7.96 -6.56 27.66
C ASP A 119 -6.58 -7.24 27.59
N ILE A 120 -6.57 -8.57 27.52
CA ILE A 120 -5.32 -9.36 27.38
C ILE A 120 -4.68 -9.03 26.02
N ALA A 121 -5.48 -9.03 24.95
CA ALA A 121 -5.02 -8.66 23.60
C ALA A 121 -4.36 -7.28 23.59
N PHE A 122 -4.96 -6.29 24.27
CA PHE A 122 -4.48 -4.92 24.28
C PHE A 122 -3.10 -4.79 24.93
N ILE A 123 -2.90 -5.45 26.07
CA ILE A 123 -1.63 -5.42 26.79
C ILE A 123 -0.52 -6.06 25.96
N ILE A 124 -0.74 -7.29 25.46
CA ILE A 124 0.26 -8.01 24.64
C ILE A 124 0.58 -7.18 23.40
N ALA A 125 -0.45 -6.76 22.66
CA ALA A 125 -0.26 -5.99 21.42
C ALA A 125 0.46 -4.66 21.67
N SER A 126 0.17 -3.96 22.78
CA SER A 126 0.84 -2.70 23.13
C SER A 126 2.33 -2.88 23.39
N ILE A 127 2.70 -3.93 24.13
CA ILE A 127 4.10 -4.24 24.45
C ILE A 127 4.86 -4.64 23.18
N PHE A 128 4.30 -5.55 22.38
CA PHE A 128 4.90 -6.00 21.12
C PHE A 128 5.08 -4.84 20.14
N LEU A 129 4.06 -4.00 19.97
CA LEU A 129 4.12 -2.84 19.09
C LEU A 129 5.19 -1.84 19.54
N LYS A 130 5.34 -1.60 20.85
CA LYS A 130 6.38 -0.73 21.41
C LYS A 130 7.79 -1.29 21.19
N ARG A 131 7.94 -2.62 21.15
CA ARG A 131 9.21 -3.33 20.87
C ARG A 131 9.47 -3.56 19.38
N ASP A 132 8.62 -3.04 18.49
CA ASP A 132 8.64 -3.26 17.04
C ASP A 132 8.56 -4.75 16.63
N GLN A 133 7.94 -5.59 17.48
CA GLN A 133 7.70 -7.01 17.22
C GLN A 133 6.28 -7.18 16.65
N LYS A 134 6.16 -7.61 15.40
CA LYS A 134 4.88 -7.56 14.64
C LYS A 134 4.28 -8.92 14.31
N GLU A 135 5.00 -10.01 14.55
CA GLU A 135 4.71 -11.35 14.05
C GLU A 135 3.35 -11.88 14.51
N ILE A 136 2.93 -11.55 15.73
CA ILE A 136 1.68 -12.04 16.33
C ILE A 136 0.56 -10.99 16.38
N LEU A 137 0.83 -9.75 15.96
CA LEU A 137 -0.11 -8.64 16.16
C LEU A 137 -1.43 -8.81 15.38
N GLY A 138 -1.40 -9.54 14.26
CA GLY A 138 -2.62 -9.86 13.50
C GLY A 138 -3.69 -10.54 14.34
N LEU A 139 -3.30 -11.44 15.25
CA LEU A 139 -4.20 -12.22 16.10
C LEU A 139 -5.10 -11.33 16.99
N PHE A 140 -4.67 -10.11 17.27
CA PHE A 140 -5.36 -9.20 18.19
C PHE A 140 -6.29 -8.20 17.49
N LYS A 141 -6.26 -8.09 16.15
CA LYS A 141 -7.12 -7.14 15.40
C LYS A 141 -8.62 -7.35 15.67
N ALA A 142 -9.07 -8.60 15.66
CA ALA A 142 -10.47 -8.96 15.86
C ALA A 142 -11.00 -8.65 17.28
N PRO A 143 -10.38 -9.14 18.38
CA PRO A 143 -10.87 -8.82 19.72
C PRO A 143 -10.78 -7.32 20.02
N LEU A 144 -9.74 -6.62 19.55
CA LEU A 144 -9.59 -5.19 19.79
C LEU A 144 -10.61 -4.34 19.02
N SER A 145 -10.87 -4.65 17.74
CA SER A 145 -11.82 -3.89 16.91
C SER A 145 -13.28 -4.06 17.35
N THR A 146 -13.60 -5.19 17.98
CA THR A 146 -14.94 -5.49 18.51
C THR A 146 -15.15 -5.00 19.95
N SER A 147 -14.10 -4.55 20.63
CA SER A 147 -14.18 -4.03 22.00
C SER A 147 -15.04 -2.76 22.11
N ALA A 148 -15.59 -2.53 23.30
CA ALA A 148 -16.26 -1.27 23.65
C ALA A 148 -15.26 -0.18 24.10
N ASN A 149 -14.02 -0.55 24.43
CA ASN A 149 -12.99 0.37 24.91
C ASN A 149 -12.34 1.14 23.73
N ILE A 150 -12.32 2.47 23.82
CA ILE A 150 -11.75 3.34 22.77
C ILE A 150 -10.24 3.17 22.58
N HIS A 151 -9.50 2.83 23.63
CA HIS A 151 -8.06 2.58 23.54
C HIS A 151 -7.77 1.30 22.76
N HIS A 152 -8.61 0.27 22.94
CA HIS A 152 -8.51 -0.98 22.19
C HIS A 152 -8.82 -0.74 20.71
N GLN A 153 -9.89 0.00 20.43
CA GLN A 153 -10.26 0.39 19.07
C GLN A 153 -9.15 1.20 18.38
N SER A 154 -8.54 2.14 19.11
CA SER A 154 -7.40 2.92 18.61
C SER A 154 -6.20 2.03 18.31
N LEU A 155 -5.89 1.06 19.17
CA LEU A 155 -4.82 0.10 18.91
C LEU A 155 -5.15 -0.78 17.70
N ALA A 156 -6.37 -1.31 17.58
CA ALA A 156 -6.81 -2.09 16.42
C ALA A 156 -6.58 -1.33 15.10
N PHE A 157 -6.90 -0.04 15.07
CA PHE A 157 -6.65 0.81 13.90
C PHE A 157 -5.16 0.97 13.60
N LYS A 158 -4.30 1.07 14.63
CA LYS A 158 -2.83 1.13 14.46
C LYS A 158 -2.22 -0.20 14.00
N LEU A 159 -2.89 -1.32 14.25
CA LEU A 159 -2.44 -2.64 13.83
C LEU A 159 -2.75 -2.97 12.37
N LEU A 160 -3.50 -2.11 11.67
CA LEU A 160 -3.76 -2.28 10.24
C LEU A 160 -2.44 -2.26 9.48
N THR A 161 -2.26 -3.23 8.58
CA THR A 161 -1.04 -3.40 7.78
C THR A 161 -1.09 -2.59 6.48
N ALA A 162 -2.24 -1.99 6.18
CA ALA A 162 -2.55 -1.35 4.89
C ALA A 162 -2.48 -2.33 3.70
N ASP A 163 -2.47 -3.63 3.98
CA ASP A 163 -2.65 -4.68 2.97
C ASP A 163 -4.15 -4.87 2.72
N ILE A 164 -4.60 -4.44 1.54
CA ILE A 164 -6.01 -4.50 1.18
C ILE A 164 -6.52 -5.93 0.97
N ASP A 165 -5.62 -6.86 0.71
CA ASP A 165 -5.97 -8.27 0.54
C ASP A 165 -5.99 -9.00 1.92
N ASP A 166 -5.60 -8.35 3.02
CA ASP A 166 -5.74 -8.89 4.39
C ASP A 166 -7.20 -8.78 4.88
N ALA A 167 -7.87 -9.94 4.95
CA ALA A 167 -9.25 -10.04 5.43
C ALA A 167 -9.42 -9.55 6.89
N GLN A 168 -8.39 -9.66 7.73
CA GLN A 168 -8.46 -9.19 9.12
C GLN A 168 -8.44 -7.66 9.20
N ASP A 169 -7.71 -6.99 8.31
CA ASP A 169 -7.73 -5.54 8.19
C ASP A 169 -9.12 -5.05 7.77
N ARG A 170 -9.70 -5.69 6.76
CA ARG A 170 -11.06 -5.39 6.30
C ARG A 170 -12.07 -5.53 7.43
N ASP A 171 -12.08 -6.67 8.10
CA ASP A 171 -13.05 -6.96 9.15
C ASP A 171 -12.88 -6.03 10.35
N ALA A 172 -11.63 -5.69 10.72
CA ALA A 172 -11.35 -4.71 11.75
C ALA A 172 -11.89 -3.32 11.39
N VAL A 173 -11.67 -2.84 10.16
CA VAL A 173 -12.19 -1.54 9.71
C VAL A 173 -13.71 -1.51 9.68
N VAL A 174 -14.37 -2.58 9.21
CA VAL A 174 -15.83 -2.73 9.25
C VAL A 174 -16.34 -2.62 10.69
N ASN A 175 -15.73 -3.35 11.63
CA ASN A 175 -16.12 -3.35 13.04
C ASN A 175 -15.95 -1.96 13.68
N LEU A 176 -14.80 -1.33 13.45
CA LEU A 176 -14.50 0.01 13.96
C LEU A 176 -15.47 1.06 13.41
N PHE A 177 -15.74 1.03 12.10
CA PHE A 177 -16.66 1.97 11.46
C PHE A 177 -18.10 1.79 11.94
N ARG A 178 -18.59 0.54 12.07
CA ARG A 178 -19.94 0.28 12.62
C ARG A 178 -20.13 0.84 14.02
N LYS A 179 -19.11 0.75 14.88
CA LYS A 179 -19.15 1.30 16.24
C LYS A 179 -19.01 2.81 16.28
N ASN A 180 -18.31 3.38 15.31
CA ASN A 180 -18.00 4.81 15.25
C ASN A 180 -18.41 5.43 13.90
N PRO A 181 -19.70 5.38 13.51
CA PRO A 181 -20.14 5.74 12.15
C PRO A 181 -19.98 7.24 11.84
N LYS A 182 -19.81 8.08 12.86
CA LYS A 182 -19.54 9.52 12.72
C LYS A 182 -18.07 9.84 12.41
N SER A 183 -17.16 8.88 12.55
CA SER A 183 -15.74 9.08 12.29
C SER A 183 -15.47 9.14 10.79
N THR A 184 -15.11 10.31 10.28
CA THR A 184 -14.75 10.48 8.86
C THR A 184 -13.49 9.70 8.49
N VAL A 185 -12.54 9.53 9.41
CA VAL A 185 -11.32 8.73 9.18
C VAL A 185 -11.66 7.25 8.99
N LEU A 186 -12.52 6.69 9.85
CA LEU A 186 -12.95 5.30 9.71
C LEU A 186 -13.84 5.10 8.49
N ARG A 187 -14.64 6.11 8.13
CA ARG A 187 -15.42 6.12 6.89
C ARG A 187 -14.50 6.09 5.66
N ALA A 188 -13.44 6.92 5.64
CA ALA A 188 -12.45 6.94 4.56
C ALA A 188 -11.73 5.59 4.45
N ALA A 189 -11.25 5.02 5.56
CA ALA A 189 -10.65 3.70 5.60
C ALA A 189 -11.60 2.60 5.08
N TYR A 190 -12.87 2.63 5.51
CA TYR A 190 -13.90 1.70 5.03
C TYR A 190 -14.11 1.80 3.51
N LEU A 191 -14.13 3.02 2.97
CA LEU A 191 -14.27 3.24 1.54
C LEU A 191 -13.09 2.71 0.71
N VAL A 192 -11.90 2.54 1.29
CA VAL A 192 -10.78 1.88 0.58
C VAL A 192 -11.14 0.42 0.26
N PHE A 193 -11.66 -0.33 1.24
CA PHE A 193 -12.10 -1.71 1.03
C PHE A 193 -13.31 -1.80 0.10
N ALA A 194 -14.27 -0.87 0.22
CA ALA A 194 -15.41 -0.81 -0.68
C ALA A 194 -14.96 -0.62 -2.14
N ARG A 195 -13.95 0.22 -2.39
CA ARG A 195 -13.38 0.44 -3.73
C ARG A 195 -12.63 -0.77 -4.26
N GLU A 196 -11.85 -1.47 -3.43
CA GLU A 196 -11.17 -2.71 -3.86
C GLU A 196 -12.18 -3.79 -4.26
N ALA A 197 -13.31 -3.88 -3.55
CA ALA A 197 -14.40 -4.80 -3.85
C ALA A 197 -15.39 -4.27 -4.91
N ASN A 198 -15.17 -3.06 -5.44
CA ASN A 198 -16.09 -2.36 -6.32
C ASN A 198 -17.54 -2.29 -5.78
N ASP A 199 -17.73 -2.16 -4.46
CA ASP A 199 -19.05 -2.00 -3.82
C ASP A 199 -19.57 -0.57 -4.04
N TYR A 200 -20.11 -0.34 -5.24
CA TYR A 200 -20.61 0.97 -5.66
C TYR A 200 -21.73 1.49 -4.76
N ALA A 201 -22.54 0.61 -4.16
CA ALA A 201 -23.65 1.03 -3.30
C ALA A 201 -23.14 1.65 -1.99
N GLU A 202 -22.15 1.02 -1.36
CA GLU A 202 -21.54 1.59 -0.15
C GLU A 202 -20.69 2.83 -0.47
N ILE A 203 -20.07 2.90 -1.66
CA ILE A 203 -19.37 4.11 -2.14
C ILE A 203 -20.37 5.27 -2.30
N GLU A 204 -21.47 5.07 -3.01
CA GLU A 204 -22.52 6.08 -3.21
C GLU A 204 -23.10 6.57 -1.88
N LYS A 205 -23.23 5.66 -0.91
CA LYS A 205 -23.78 5.95 0.41
C LYS A 205 -22.86 6.80 1.29
N TYR A 206 -21.55 6.48 1.34
CA TYR A 206 -20.66 7.10 2.33
C TYR A 206 -19.67 8.10 1.75
N TYR A 207 -19.34 8.05 0.46
CA TYR A 207 -18.40 9.01 -0.14
C TYR A 207 -18.84 10.48 0.01
N PRO A 208 -20.14 10.84 -0.11
CA PRO A 208 -20.56 12.24 0.01
C PRO A 208 -20.15 12.92 1.33
N ASP A 209 -20.11 12.19 2.44
CA ASP A 209 -19.68 12.73 3.73
C ASP A 209 -18.17 13.03 3.77
N VAL A 210 -17.37 12.22 3.08
CA VAL A 210 -15.93 12.45 2.92
C VAL A 210 -15.70 13.65 2.02
N GLN A 211 -16.39 13.72 0.87
CA GLN A 211 -16.32 14.86 -0.04
C GLN A 211 -16.65 16.18 0.67
N LYS A 212 -17.76 16.22 1.44
CA LYS A 212 -18.14 17.42 2.21
C LYS A 212 -17.06 17.87 3.20
N ALA A 213 -16.33 16.94 3.81
CA ALA A 213 -15.22 17.27 4.71
C ALA A 213 -14.03 17.86 3.94
N LEU A 214 -13.71 17.30 2.77
CA LEU A 214 -12.64 17.81 1.88
C LEU A 214 -12.98 19.19 1.33
N ASP A 215 -14.22 19.42 0.90
CA ASP A 215 -14.68 20.73 0.42
C ASP A 215 -14.61 21.80 1.52
N ALA A 216 -14.78 21.40 2.79
CA ALA A 216 -14.60 22.25 3.96
C ALA A 216 -13.13 22.45 4.37
N GLY A 217 -12.16 21.95 3.60
CA GLY A 217 -10.72 22.10 3.85
C GLY A 217 -10.14 21.18 4.93
N LYS A 218 -10.87 20.14 5.35
CA LYS A 218 -10.44 19.21 6.41
C LYS A 218 -9.53 18.11 5.85
N TYR A 219 -8.36 18.49 5.33
CA TYR A 219 -7.44 17.56 4.66
C TYR A 219 -6.74 16.59 5.64
N GLU A 220 -6.74 16.87 6.94
CA GLU A 220 -6.19 15.99 7.97
C GLU A 220 -6.83 14.59 7.98
N ILE A 221 -8.05 14.44 7.44
CA ILE A 221 -8.70 13.13 7.31
C ILE A 221 -7.95 12.19 6.34
N LEU A 222 -7.14 12.75 5.43
CA LEU A 222 -6.35 12.01 4.44
C LEU A 222 -5.03 11.49 5.01
N ALA A 223 -4.62 11.95 6.20
CA ALA A 223 -3.35 11.54 6.82
C ALA A 223 -3.31 10.03 7.13
N ALA A 224 -4.46 9.40 7.29
CA ALA A 224 -4.60 7.96 7.51
C ALA A 224 -4.78 7.15 6.22
N GLU A 225 -4.91 7.80 5.06
CA GLU A 225 -4.99 7.11 3.78
C GLU A 225 -3.60 6.76 3.25
N SER A 226 -3.49 5.58 2.63
CA SER A 226 -2.33 5.25 1.80
C SER A 226 -2.35 6.13 0.54
N PRO A 227 -1.24 6.79 0.18
CA PRO A 227 -1.16 7.60 -1.04
C PRO A 227 -1.49 6.80 -2.31
N TYR A 228 -1.12 5.52 -2.36
CA TYR A 228 -1.48 4.63 -3.47
C TYR A 228 -2.98 4.44 -3.63
N TYR A 229 -3.70 4.12 -2.56
CA TYR A 229 -5.14 3.96 -2.67
C TYR A 229 -5.86 5.29 -2.90
N HIS A 230 -5.32 6.39 -2.38
CA HIS A 230 -5.88 7.72 -2.55
C HIS A 230 -5.97 8.15 -4.03
N VAL A 231 -4.88 7.98 -4.79
CA VAL A 231 -4.85 8.36 -6.22
C VAL A 231 -5.77 7.49 -7.10
N THR A 232 -6.27 6.35 -6.59
CA THR A 232 -7.22 5.52 -7.36
C THR A 232 -8.62 6.13 -7.47
N TRP A 233 -8.97 7.08 -6.60
CA TRP A 233 -10.29 7.70 -6.57
C TRP A 233 -10.25 9.23 -6.57
N CYS A 234 -9.12 9.85 -6.21
CA CYS A 234 -8.98 11.30 -6.16
C CYS A 234 -8.10 11.81 -7.30
N GLY A 235 -8.71 12.54 -8.26
CA GLY A 235 -8.02 13.23 -9.34
C GLY A 235 -7.44 14.61 -8.99
N ASP A 236 -7.65 15.09 -7.75
CA ASP A 236 -7.17 16.43 -7.35
C ASP A 236 -5.73 16.36 -6.80
N GLU A 237 -4.76 16.88 -7.56
CA GLU A 237 -3.35 16.97 -7.14
C GLU A 237 -3.16 17.73 -5.83
N LYS A 238 -4.02 18.72 -5.55
CA LYS A 238 -4.00 19.45 -4.28
C LYS A 238 -4.28 18.54 -3.10
N LEU A 239 -5.12 17.52 -3.26
CA LEU A 239 -5.44 16.56 -2.22
C LEU A 239 -4.44 15.40 -2.20
N ASN A 240 -3.95 14.98 -3.36
CA ASN A 240 -2.99 13.87 -3.47
C ASN A 240 -1.73 14.09 -2.61
N ARG A 241 -1.24 15.34 -2.50
CA ARG A 241 -0.09 15.68 -1.65
C ARG A 241 -0.31 15.62 -0.13
N TRP A 242 -1.57 15.47 0.30
CA TRP A 242 -1.94 15.34 1.72
C TRP A 242 -2.17 13.89 2.14
N ALA A 243 -2.40 12.98 1.18
CA ALA A 243 -2.58 11.58 1.48
C ALA A 243 -1.34 11.01 2.21
N GLY A 244 -1.57 10.40 3.37
CA GLY A 244 -0.51 9.90 4.23
C GLY A 244 0.43 10.96 4.81
N ALA A 245 0.28 12.24 4.46
CA ALA A 245 1.18 13.31 4.88
C ALA A 245 1.04 13.60 6.37
N ARG A 246 2.18 13.76 7.05
CA ARG A 246 2.21 14.25 8.44
C ARG A 246 2.07 15.77 8.46
N SER A 247 1.75 16.32 9.63
CA SER A 247 1.64 17.78 9.84
C SER A 247 2.89 18.56 9.42
N GLN A 248 4.06 17.92 9.51
CA GLN A 248 5.29 18.33 8.84
C GLN A 248 5.76 17.18 7.95
N PRO A 249 5.61 17.28 6.62
CA PRO A 249 5.97 16.18 5.72
C PRO A 249 7.47 15.86 5.82
N PHE A 250 8.35 16.83 6.07
CA PHE A 250 9.75 16.56 6.42
C PHE A 250 10.36 17.74 7.17
N ALA A 251 11.37 17.47 8.00
CA ALA A 251 12.18 18.51 8.61
C ALA A 251 13.22 19.00 7.59
N PRO A 252 13.30 20.30 7.25
CA PRO A 252 14.28 20.84 6.30
C PRO A 252 15.74 20.44 6.61
N ALA A 253 16.04 20.20 7.89
CA ALA A 253 17.33 19.72 8.36
C ALA A 253 17.76 18.38 7.74
N ILE A 254 16.82 17.50 7.36
CA ILE A 254 17.14 16.21 6.71
C ILE A 254 17.76 16.46 5.33
N THR A 255 17.07 17.25 4.50
CA THR A 255 17.55 17.63 3.17
C THR A 255 18.86 18.40 3.25
N GLU A 256 18.99 19.32 4.21
CA GLU A 256 20.23 20.07 4.43
C GLU A 256 21.39 19.16 4.83
N ALA A 257 21.18 18.24 5.78
CA ALA A 257 22.19 17.28 6.19
C ALA A 257 22.62 16.38 5.02
N ARG A 258 21.67 15.87 4.22
CA ARG A 258 21.97 15.07 3.02
C ARG A 258 22.79 15.85 2.01
N ARG A 259 22.39 17.07 1.66
CA ARG A 259 23.09 17.88 0.65
C ARG A 259 24.47 18.36 1.09
N ASN A 260 24.72 18.44 2.39
CA ASN A 260 26.02 18.77 2.97
C ASN A 260 26.91 17.55 3.25
N MET A 261 26.42 16.33 3.02
CA MET A 261 27.22 15.13 3.28
C MET A 261 28.45 15.09 2.35
N PRO A 262 29.64 14.68 2.85
CA PRO A 262 30.80 14.49 1.98
C PRO A 262 30.52 13.43 0.91
N HIS A 263 30.73 13.77 -0.35
CA HIS A 263 30.56 12.86 -1.48
C HIS A 263 31.68 13.02 -2.49
N GLN A 264 32.25 11.90 -2.93
CA GLN A 264 33.27 11.88 -3.98
C GLN A 264 32.63 11.46 -5.29
N TRP A 265 32.48 12.42 -6.20
CA TRP A 265 31.91 12.17 -7.52
C TRP A 265 32.86 11.33 -8.38
N ALA A 266 32.35 10.23 -8.93
CA ALA A 266 33.11 9.37 -9.82
C ALA A 266 33.23 9.96 -11.25
N LYS A 267 34.13 9.39 -12.06
CA LYS A 267 34.26 9.76 -13.49
C LYS A 267 33.02 9.32 -14.27
N LYS A 268 32.55 8.09 -14.05
CA LYS A 268 31.26 7.57 -14.53
C LYS A 268 30.20 7.90 -13.48
N ILE A 269 29.00 8.29 -13.89
CA ILE A 269 27.89 8.54 -12.97
C ILE A 269 27.40 7.20 -12.42
N ARG A 270 27.45 7.03 -11.11
CA ARG A 270 26.96 5.84 -10.41
C ARG A 270 25.48 5.95 -10.10
N ILE A 271 24.68 5.15 -10.79
CA ILE A 271 23.23 5.09 -10.63
C ILE A 271 22.88 3.94 -9.68
N GLY A 272 22.08 4.26 -8.66
CA GLY A 272 21.42 3.28 -7.81
C GLY A 272 19.93 3.16 -8.14
N TYR A 273 19.43 1.98 -8.47
CA TYR A 273 18.00 1.72 -8.56
C TYR A 273 17.52 0.94 -7.32
N LEU A 274 16.54 1.47 -6.60
CA LEU A 274 15.99 0.86 -5.37
C LEU A 274 14.61 0.25 -5.64
N SER A 275 14.46 -1.06 -5.45
CA SER A 275 13.17 -1.73 -5.69
C SER A 275 13.00 -3.11 -5.03
N ALA A 276 11.73 -3.44 -4.76
CA ALA A 276 11.26 -4.79 -4.44
C ALA A 276 10.88 -5.61 -5.68
N ASP A 277 10.99 -5.02 -6.87
CA ASP A 277 10.32 -5.52 -8.07
C ASP A 277 11.30 -6.01 -9.14
N PHE A 278 12.56 -6.26 -8.79
CA PHE A 278 13.59 -6.77 -9.70
C PHE A 278 13.41 -8.27 -9.99
N TRP A 279 12.33 -8.61 -10.68
CA TRP A 279 11.99 -9.92 -11.23
C TRP A 279 11.10 -9.78 -12.47
N ASP A 280 11.30 -10.63 -13.48
CA ASP A 280 10.86 -10.39 -14.87
C ASP A 280 9.34 -10.37 -15.11
N GLN A 281 8.51 -10.92 -14.22
CA GLN A 281 7.04 -10.86 -14.38
C GLN A 281 6.39 -9.63 -13.74
N HIS A 282 7.14 -8.79 -13.00
CA HIS A 282 6.57 -7.57 -12.44
C HIS A 282 6.33 -6.51 -13.52
N ALA A 283 5.31 -5.67 -13.31
CA ALA A 283 5.01 -4.55 -14.21
C ALA A 283 6.22 -3.63 -14.42
N THR A 284 6.96 -3.30 -13.35
CA THR A 284 8.18 -2.49 -13.42
C THR A 284 9.21 -3.08 -14.39
N MET A 285 9.47 -4.39 -14.36
CA MET A 285 10.48 -5.00 -15.24
C MET A 285 9.99 -5.15 -16.67
N LYS A 286 8.69 -5.38 -16.89
CA LYS A 286 8.07 -5.34 -18.25
C LYS A 286 8.16 -3.97 -18.94
N LEU A 287 8.43 -2.93 -18.15
CA LEU A 287 8.62 -1.56 -18.64
C LEU A 287 10.12 -1.23 -18.77
N LEU A 288 10.89 -1.52 -17.72
CA LEU A 288 12.22 -0.97 -17.51
C LEU A 288 13.38 -1.86 -17.98
N GLN A 289 13.17 -3.18 -18.14
CA GLN A 289 14.27 -4.12 -18.36
C GLN A 289 15.19 -3.70 -19.52
N ALA A 290 14.66 -3.47 -20.71
CA ALA A 290 15.44 -2.99 -21.85
C ALA A 290 16.26 -1.73 -21.56
N VAL A 291 15.75 -0.78 -20.77
CA VAL A 291 16.49 0.46 -20.45
C VAL A 291 17.72 0.19 -19.58
N LEU A 292 17.60 -0.74 -18.62
CA LEU A 292 18.74 -1.13 -17.75
C LEU A 292 19.88 -1.74 -18.56
N GLU A 293 19.54 -2.50 -19.59
CA GLU A 293 20.49 -3.14 -20.50
C GLU A 293 21.13 -2.15 -21.51
N GLN A 294 20.55 -0.95 -21.65
CA GLN A 294 20.95 0.05 -22.64
C GLN A 294 21.80 1.21 -22.07
N HIS A 295 22.03 1.26 -20.76
CA HIS A 295 22.87 2.32 -20.18
C HIS A 295 24.27 2.32 -20.80
N ASP A 296 24.80 3.50 -21.17
CA ASP A 296 26.14 3.65 -21.76
C ASP A 296 27.20 3.28 -20.70
N PRO A 297 27.89 2.12 -20.85
CA PRO A 297 28.83 1.66 -19.84
C PRO A 297 30.06 2.56 -19.73
N GLU A 298 30.35 3.42 -20.72
CA GLU A 298 31.47 4.36 -20.67
C GLU A 298 31.16 5.60 -19.83
N LYS A 299 29.88 5.88 -19.60
CA LYS A 299 29.42 7.04 -18.82
C LYS A 299 28.74 6.68 -17.51
N PHE A 300 28.13 5.51 -17.41
CA PHE A 300 27.29 5.11 -16.29
C PHE A 300 27.72 3.78 -15.68
N GLU A 301 27.58 3.67 -14.36
CA GLU A 301 27.73 2.42 -13.60
C GLU A 301 26.42 2.14 -12.87
N VAL A 302 25.78 1.00 -13.16
CA VAL A 302 24.43 0.67 -12.67
C VAL A 302 24.49 -0.34 -11.52
N THR A 303 23.90 0.02 -10.37
CA THR A 303 23.73 -0.86 -9.21
C THR A 303 22.25 -0.93 -8.80
N LEU A 304 21.75 -2.14 -8.55
CA LEU A 304 20.36 -2.42 -8.16
C LEU A 304 20.30 -2.82 -6.69
N PHE A 305 19.73 -1.97 -5.84
CA PHE A 305 19.47 -2.24 -4.43
C PHE A 305 18.14 -2.97 -4.29
N CYS A 306 18.23 -4.30 -4.20
CA CYS A 306 17.13 -5.22 -4.34
C CYS A 306 16.59 -5.68 -3.00
N HIS A 307 15.31 -5.41 -2.74
CA HIS A 307 14.54 -5.99 -1.63
C HIS A 307 13.41 -6.92 -2.08
N THR A 308 13.51 -7.50 -3.29
CA THR A 308 12.55 -8.48 -3.81
C THR A 308 12.43 -9.69 -2.88
N LYS A 309 11.20 -10.14 -2.62
CA LYS A 309 10.91 -11.35 -1.82
C LYS A 309 11.36 -12.61 -2.54
N GLU A 310 11.86 -13.60 -1.80
CA GLU A 310 12.33 -14.89 -2.36
C GLU A 310 11.25 -15.62 -3.17
N SER A 311 9.98 -15.52 -2.76
CA SER A 311 8.85 -16.11 -3.49
C SER A 311 8.64 -15.54 -4.90
N ASN A 312 9.03 -14.28 -5.12
CA ASN A 312 9.01 -13.66 -6.44
C ASN A 312 10.26 -14.06 -7.25
N LEU A 313 11.42 -14.14 -6.59
CA LEU A 313 12.67 -14.58 -7.25
C LEU A 313 12.58 -16.02 -7.74
N ALA A 314 11.89 -16.90 -7.02
CA ALA A 314 11.62 -18.27 -7.44
C ALA A 314 10.82 -18.36 -8.76
N ARG A 315 10.21 -17.26 -9.21
CA ARG A 315 9.44 -17.17 -10.46
C ARG A 315 10.18 -16.43 -11.58
N ASP A 316 11.36 -15.89 -11.28
CA ASP A 316 12.20 -15.19 -12.26
C ASP A 316 12.86 -16.18 -13.22
N ARG A 317 12.98 -15.80 -14.49
CA ARG A 317 13.54 -16.67 -15.55
C ARG A 317 15.05 -16.52 -15.79
N GLY A 318 15.76 -15.74 -14.96
CA GLY A 318 17.22 -15.78 -14.89
C GLY A 318 17.99 -14.65 -15.61
N ASN A 319 17.32 -13.62 -16.14
CA ASN A 319 17.97 -12.54 -16.90
C ASN A 319 18.59 -11.42 -16.02
N ARG A 320 18.50 -11.54 -14.69
CA ARG A 320 18.87 -10.49 -13.73
C ARG A 320 20.32 -10.02 -13.84
N GLY A 321 21.22 -10.88 -14.33
CA GLY A 321 22.64 -10.56 -14.51
C GLY A 321 22.92 -9.45 -15.54
N ASN A 322 21.97 -9.18 -16.45
CA ASN A 322 22.13 -8.19 -17.51
C ASN A 322 21.73 -6.78 -17.08
N TRP A 323 21.07 -6.62 -15.95
CA TRP A 323 20.47 -5.35 -15.54
C TRP A 323 21.44 -4.41 -14.82
N GLY A 324 22.61 -4.92 -14.42
CA GLY A 324 23.59 -4.24 -13.57
C GLY A 324 23.96 -5.05 -12.34
N ARG A 325 24.79 -4.49 -11.46
CA ARG A 325 25.23 -5.20 -10.24
C ARG A 325 24.12 -5.18 -9.20
N ILE A 326 23.71 -6.35 -8.72
CA ILE A 326 22.61 -6.47 -7.74
C ILE A 326 23.17 -6.61 -6.32
N ILE A 327 22.69 -5.78 -5.41
CA ILE A 327 22.96 -5.86 -3.97
C ILE A 327 21.64 -6.16 -3.24
N ARG A 328 21.60 -7.29 -2.52
CA ARG A 328 20.45 -7.68 -1.69
C ARG A 328 20.45 -6.87 -0.39
N ILE A 329 19.31 -6.29 -0.03
CA ILE A 329 19.17 -5.48 1.19
C ILE A 329 17.99 -5.94 2.09
N ASN A 330 17.39 -7.10 1.83
CA ASN A 330 16.21 -7.60 2.55
C ASN A 330 16.37 -7.63 4.06
N ASP A 331 17.52 -8.14 4.52
CA ASP A 331 17.77 -8.39 5.95
C ASP A 331 18.34 -7.17 6.68
N LEU A 332 18.49 -6.03 5.97
CA LEU A 332 19.02 -4.80 6.52
C LEU A 332 17.88 -3.91 7.01
N SER A 333 18.10 -3.20 8.12
CA SER A 333 17.28 -2.03 8.48
C SER A 333 17.38 -0.94 7.40
N ASP A 334 16.44 0.01 7.38
CA ASP A 334 16.47 1.11 6.40
C ASP A 334 17.76 1.95 6.54
N GLU A 335 18.23 2.16 7.76
CA GLU A 335 19.49 2.85 8.05
C GLU A 335 20.71 2.06 7.56
N ALA A 336 20.75 0.75 7.80
CA ALA A 336 21.84 -0.10 7.33
C ALA A 336 21.87 -0.18 5.80
N ALA A 337 20.70 -0.28 5.15
CA ALA A 337 20.60 -0.23 3.70
C ALA A 337 21.09 1.11 3.14
N ALA A 338 20.71 2.25 3.73
CA ALA A 338 21.24 3.55 3.34
C ALA A 338 22.76 3.65 3.51
N SER A 339 23.32 3.03 4.56
CA SER A 339 24.77 2.96 4.75
C SER A 339 25.47 2.14 3.67
N VAL A 340 24.88 1.04 3.20
CA VAL A 340 25.40 0.28 2.06
C VAL A 340 25.40 1.14 0.81
N ILE A 341 24.28 1.83 0.51
CA ILE A 341 24.17 2.72 -0.67
C ILE A 341 25.26 3.80 -0.66
N ARG A 342 25.52 4.42 0.50
CA ARG A 342 26.62 5.41 0.64
C ARG A 342 27.99 4.82 0.41
N THR A 343 28.28 3.63 0.96
CA THR A 343 29.58 2.95 0.79
C THR A 343 29.85 2.61 -0.67
N GLU A 344 28.81 2.31 -1.44
CA GLU A 344 28.90 2.10 -2.89
C GLU A 344 29.17 3.39 -3.68
N GLY A 345 29.14 4.56 -3.02
CA GLY A 345 29.43 5.85 -3.62
C GLY A 345 28.44 6.22 -4.73
N ILE A 346 27.17 5.89 -4.55
CA ILE A 346 26.10 6.20 -5.52
C ILE A 346 25.93 7.71 -5.65
N ASP A 347 26.01 8.22 -6.88
CA ASP A 347 25.85 9.63 -7.20
C ASP A 347 24.37 10.03 -7.25
N ILE A 348 23.53 9.14 -7.76
CA ILE A 348 22.09 9.35 -7.92
C ILE A 348 21.32 8.08 -7.58
N LEU A 349 20.40 8.17 -6.62
CA LEU A 349 19.53 7.07 -6.20
C LEU A 349 18.11 7.30 -6.72
N ILE A 350 17.61 6.31 -7.45
CA ILE A 350 16.30 6.28 -8.06
C ILE A 350 15.42 5.27 -7.33
N ASP A 351 14.39 5.77 -6.64
CA ASP A 351 13.35 4.94 -6.06
C ASP A 351 12.32 4.53 -7.12
N LEU A 352 12.19 3.23 -7.35
CA LEU A 352 11.26 2.67 -8.34
C LEU A 352 9.89 2.31 -7.77
N LYS A 353 9.65 2.54 -6.48
CA LYS A 353 8.46 2.03 -5.78
C LYS A 353 7.45 3.12 -5.49
N GLY A 354 7.88 4.24 -4.93
CA GLY A 354 7.02 5.22 -4.28
C GLY A 354 6.12 4.56 -3.23
N HIS A 355 4.90 5.07 -3.04
CA HIS A 355 3.95 4.59 -2.02
C HIS A 355 3.26 3.26 -2.36
N THR A 356 3.86 2.43 -3.20
CA THR A 356 3.32 1.10 -3.55
C THR A 356 3.67 0.03 -2.50
N LEU A 357 3.07 -1.16 -2.63
CA LEU A 357 3.30 -2.28 -1.71
C LEU A 357 4.79 -2.67 -1.64
N ASP A 358 5.25 -3.07 -0.45
CA ASP A 358 6.64 -3.46 -0.17
C ASP A 358 7.69 -2.35 -0.43
N ASN A 359 7.29 -1.07 -0.44
CA ASN A 359 8.26 0.02 -0.55
C ASN A 359 9.16 0.13 0.68
N ARG A 360 10.35 0.70 0.47
CA ARG A 360 11.31 1.06 1.52
C ARG A 360 11.73 2.52 1.42
N LEU A 361 10.76 3.40 1.19
CA LEU A 361 10.97 4.82 0.97
C LEU A 361 11.76 5.52 2.10
N LYS A 362 11.67 5.03 3.33
CA LYS A 362 12.40 5.60 4.48
C LYS A 362 13.91 5.52 4.34
N ILE A 363 14.46 4.61 3.52
CA ILE A 363 15.89 4.57 3.20
C ILE A 363 16.38 5.94 2.71
N LEU A 364 15.56 6.64 1.90
CA LEU A 364 15.89 7.95 1.35
C LEU A 364 15.98 9.05 2.43
N ASN A 365 15.31 8.88 3.58
CA ASN A 365 15.41 9.80 4.71
C ASN A 365 16.69 9.62 5.54
N HIS A 366 17.50 8.60 5.24
CA HIS A 366 18.76 8.32 5.93
C HIS A 366 19.99 8.75 5.12
N GLN A 367 19.91 9.84 4.33
CA GLN A 367 21.02 10.38 3.53
C GLN A 367 21.65 9.30 2.63
N ALA A 368 20.85 8.64 1.81
CA ALA A 368 21.31 7.49 1.04
C ALA A 368 22.23 7.88 -0.13
N ALA A 369 21.90 8.96 -0.85
CA ALA A 369 22.68 9.49 -1.98
C ALA A 369 22.56 11.03 -2.07
N PRO A 370 23.51 11.73 -2.71
CA PRO A 370 23.47 13.20 -2.78
C PRO A 370 22.36 13.71 -3.70
N VAL A 371 21.94 12.91 -4.70
CA VAL A 371 20.75 13.15 -5.52
C VAL A 371 19.77 12.00 -5.31
N GLN A 372 18.53 12.32 -4.96
CA GLN A 372 17.47 11.34 -4.71
C GLN A 372 16.26 11.62 -5.60
N VAL A 373 15.77 10.59 -6.30
CA VAL A 373 14.74 10.73 -7.34
C VAL A 373 13.65 9.68 -7.14
N SER A 374 12.40 10.10 -7.29
CA SER A 374 11.25 9.19 -7.37
C SER A 374 10.91 8.95 -8.84
N TRP A 375 10.97 7.69 -9.29
CA TRP A 375 10.56 7.32 -10.63
C TRP A 375 10.16 5.85 -10.73
N LEU A 376 8.86 5.65 -10.85
CA LEU A 376 8.16 4.93 -11.92
C LEU A 376 6.94 4.26 -11.30
N GLY A 377 7.16 3.52 -10.20
CA GLY A 377 6.12 2.69 -9.58
C GLY A 377 4.92 3.46 -9.03
N PHE A 378 5.10 4.70 -8.57
CA PHE A 378 4.03 5.51 -8.00
C PHE A 378 3.72 6.76 -8.84
N PRO A 379 2.47 6.93 -9.30
CA PRO A 379 2.07 8.04 -10.16
C PRO A 379 1.62 9.27 -9.35
N GLY A 380 2.55 9.91 -8.64
CA GLY A 380 2.26 11.12 -7.87
C GLY A 380 3.40 11.55 -6.96
N THR A 381 3.15 12.60 -6.17
CA THR A 381 4.13 13.13 -5.22
C THR A 381 4.36 12.21 -4.02
N THR A 382 5.61 12.08 -3.61
CA THR A 382 6.04 11.23 -2.50
C THR A 382 5.91 11.99 -1.19
N THR A 383 4.89 11.66 -0.39
CA THR A 383 4.71 12.26 0.94
C THR A 383 5.65 11.65 1.99
N ASN A 384 6.14 12.51 2.89
CA ASN A 384 7.02 12.19 4.01
C ASN A 384 8.47 11.75 3.71
N ILE A 385 8.94 11.94 2.47
CA ILE A 385 10.24 11.47 2.02
C ILE A 385 11.06 12.63 1.45
N ASP A 386 12.36 12.67 1.77
CA ASP A 386 13.33 13.61 1.21
C ASP A 386 13.73 13.15 -0.21
N VAL A 387 13.11 13.75 -1.24
CA VAL A 387 13.36 13.45 -2.65
C VAL A 387 13.56 14.77 -3.39
N ASP A 388 14.62 14.87 -4.19
CA ASP A 388 14.92 16.08 -4.96
C ASP A 388 14.02 16.20 -6.19
N TYR A 389 13.84 15.09 -6.92
CA TYR A 389 13.17 15.08 -8.22
C TYR A 389 12.12 13.98 -8.36
N VAL A 390 11.08 14.26 -9.14
CA VAL A 390 10.19 13.26 -9.73
C VAL A 390 10.37 13.27 -11.24
N ILE A 391 10.56 12.09 -11.84
CA ILE A 391 10.65 11.96 -13.30
C ILE A 391 9.26 11.79 -13.89
N GLY A 392 8.95 12.61 -14.89
CA GLY A 392 7.70 12.60 -15.64
C GLY A 392 7.92 13.06 -17.09
N ASP A 393 6.88 13.58 -17.71
CA ASP A 393 6.89 14.20 -19.03
C ASP A 393 5.91 15.40 -19.03
N PRO A 394 5.85 16.21 -20.10
CA PRO A 394 4.96 17.37 -20.16
C PRO A 394 3.46 17.06 -19.98
N HIS A 395 3.01 15.82 -20.20
CA HIS A 395 1.61 15.43 -20.02
C HIS A 395 1.33 15.04 -18.57
N VAL A 396 2.13 14.15 -17.97
CA VAL A 396 1.89 13.70 -16.58
C VAL A 396 2.30 14.75 -15.53
N LEU A 397 3.26 15.61 -15.87
CA LEU A 397 3.73 16.73 -15.05
C LEU A 397 3.62 18.07 -15.82
N PRO A 398 2.40 18.53 -16.14
CA PRO A 398 2.22 19.74 -16.92
C PRO A 398 2.59 20.99 -16.12
N GLU A 399 2.74 22.09 -16.85
CA GLU A 399 2.93 23.40 -16.25
C GLU A 399 1.76 23.76 -15.31
N GLY A 400 2.07 24.31 -14.13
CA GLY A 400 1.11 24.62 -13.08
C GLY A 400 0.94 23.54 -12.01
N SER A 401 1.30 22.28 -12.30
CA SER A 401 1.25 21.18 -11.32
C SER A 401 2.34 21.26 -10.26
N GLN A 402 3.45 21.99 -10.50
CA GLN A 402 4.61 22.08 -9.60
C GLN A 402 4.23 22.42 -8.16
N LYS A 403 3.23 23.29 -7.97
CA LYS A 403 2.75 23.72 -6.65
C LYS A 403 2.12 22.58 -5.84
N HIS A 404 1.83 21.43 -6.45
CA HIS A 404 1.23 20.27 -5.81
C HIS A 404 2.23 19.16 -5.48
N TYR A 405 3.50 19.32 -5.83
CA TYR A 405 4.56 18.34 -5.56
C TYR A 405 5.55 18.90 -4.53
N TYR A 406 6.16 18.00 -3.77
CA TYR A 406 7.29 18.35 -2.91
C TYR A 406 8.60 18.33 -3.69
N GLU A 407 8.67 17.48 -4.71
CA GLU A 407 9.81 17.29 -5.59
C GLU A 407 9.88 18.33 -6.72
N LYS A 408 11.08 18.54 -7.27
CA LYS A 408 11.26 19.22 -8.55
C LYS A 408 10.99 18.28 -9.71
N PHE A 409 10.61 18.84 -10.85
CA PHE A 409 10.28 18.03 -12.01
C PHE A 409 11.54 17.73 -12.81
N CYS A 410 11.69 16.51 -13.30
CA CYS A 410 12.55 16.17 -14.42
C CYS A 410 11.65 15.62 -15.54
N ARG A 411 11.33 16.44 -16.52
CA ARG A 411 10.43 16.07 -17.63
C ARG A 411 11.24 15.51 -18.79
N LEU A 412 11.00 14.25 -19.12
CA LEU A 412 11.45 13.62 -20.36
C LEU A 412 10.60 14.16 -21.53
N PRO A 413 11.18 14.33 -22.72
CA PRO A 413 10.54 15.11 -23.80
C PRO A 413 9.35 14.42 -24.48
N GLU A 414 9.25 13.08 -24.41
CA GLU A 414 8.29 12.31 -25.22
C GLU A 414 7.31 11.51 -24.34
N THR A 415 7.82 10.69 -23.43
CA THR A 415 7.02 10.00 -22.41
C THR A 415 7.90 9.69 -21.19
N TYR A 416 7.30 9.58 -20.01
CA TYR A 416 7.98 9.19 -18.79
C TYR A 416 8.09 7.68 -18.59
N GLN A 417 7.27 6.90 -19.30
CA GLN A 417 7.14 5.47 -19.10
C GLN A 417 7.97 4.71 -20.16
N PRO A 418 9.01 3.96 -19.76
CA PRO A 418 9.70 3.08 -20.69
C PRO A 418 8.82 1.89 -21.01
N ASN A 419 8.91 1.35 -22.22
CA ASN A 419 8.20 0.13 -22.59
C ASN A 419 9.14 -0.80 -23.33
N ASP A 420 9.41 -1.96 -22.72
CA ASP A 420 10.32 -2.96 -23.27
C ASP A 420 9.76 -3.56 -24.57
N PRO A 421 10.46 -3.40 -25.72
CA PRO A 421 10.05 -3.98 -26.99
C PRO A 421 10.65 -5.39 -27.24
N TYR A 422 11.65 -5.81 -26.48
CA TYR A 422 12.47 -7.00 -26.77
C TYR A 422 11.95 -8.24 -26.03
N TYR A 423 11.58 -8.09 -24.76
CA TYR A 423 11.10 -9.18 -23.91
C TYR A 423 9.57 -9.26 -23.86
N ARG A 424 8.88 -8.29 -24.46
CA ARG A 424 7.42 -8.27 -24.60
C ARG A 424 6.99 -9.16 -25.77
N PRO A 425 6.10 -10.14 -25.56
CA PRO A 425 5.69 -11.04 -26.63
C PRO A 425 4.93 -10.29 -27.73
N ARG A 426 5.13 -10.69 -28.99
CA ARG A 426 4.30 -10.23 -30.11
C ARG A 426 2.97 -10.99 -30.09
N PRO A 427 1.83 -10.30 -30.25
CA PRO A 427 0.56 -11.00 -30.33
C PRO A 427 0.47 -11.80 -31.64
N TYR A 428 0.07 -13.07 -31.57
CA TYR A 428 -0.36 -13.82 -32.76
C TYR A 428 -1.89 -13.83 -32.95
N GLY A 429 -2.64 -13.29 -31.98
CA GLY A 429 -4.10 -13.22 -31.99
C GLY A 429 -4.77 -14.53 -31.58
N ILE A 430 -5.92 -14.43 -30.90
CA ILE A 430 -6.78 -15.57 -30.55
C ILE A 430 -8.17 -15.28 -31.13
N ALA A 431 -8.80 -16.29 -31.75
CA ALA A 431 -10.14 -16.13 -32.30
C ALA A 431 -11.16 -15.81 -31.19
N ARG A 432 -12.16 -14.99 -31.50
CA ARG A 432 -13.15 -14.52 -30.53
C ARG A 432 -13.92 -15.68 -29.89
N LYS A 433 -14.33 -16.68 -30.67
CA LYS A 433 -14.98 -17.90 -30.15
C LYS A 433 -14.18 -18.60 -29.05
N ASP A 434 -12.85 -18.65 -29.16
CA ASP A 434 -11.98 -19.37 -28.21
C ASP A 434 -11.82 -18.58 -26.90
N LEU A 435 -12.17 -17.29 -26.93
CA LEU A 435 -12.23 -16.38 -25.79
C LEU A 435 -13.65 -16.24 -25.22
N GLY A 436 -14.64 -16.95 -25.78
CA GLY A 436 -16.05 -16.82 -25.41
C GLY A 436 -16.68 -15.49 -25.83
N LEU A 437 -16.11 -14.83 -26.85
CA LEU A 437 -16.58 -13.57 -27.39
C LEU A 437 -17.47 -13.79 -28.64
N PRO A 438 -18.47 -12.94 -28.87
CA PRO A 438 -19.23 -12.93 -30.12
C PRO A 438 -18.34 -12.49 -31.30
N GLU A 439 -18.47 -13.16 -32.45
CA GLU A 439 -17.64 -12.90 -33.65
C GLU A 439 -17.96 -11.52 -34.27
N ASP A 440 -19.24 -11.21 -34.52
CA ASP A 440 -19.65 -10.02 -35.29
C ASP A 440 -20.05 -8.79 -34.45
N THR A 441 -20.04 -8.91 -33.12
CA THR A 441 -20.44 -7.81 -32.21
C THR A 441 -19.24 -6.91 -31.88
N PHE A 442 -19.49 -5.62 -31.65
CA PHE A 442 -18.42 -4.69 -31.25
C PHE A 442 -17.98 -4.98 -29.80
N VAL A 443 -16.69 -5.15 -29.57
CA VAL A 443 -16.12 -5.52 -28.26
C VAL A 443 -15.39 -4.33 -27.65
N PHE A 444 -16.03 -3.65 -26.70
CA PHE A 444 -15.33 -2.76 -25.77
C PHE A 444 -14.59 -3.61 -24.74
N ALA A 445 -13.37 -3.24 -24.36
CA ALA A 445 -12.61 -3.99 -23.36
C ALA A 445 -11.94 -3.11 -22.32
N SER A 446 -11.78 -3.62 -21.10
CA SER A 446 -10.88 -3.04 -20.10
C SER A 446 -10.20 -4.14 -19.30
N PHE A 447 -8.87 -4.17 -19.37
CA PHE A 447 -8.03 -5.13 -18.64
C PHE A 447 -7.33 -4.48 -17.44
N ASN A 448 -7.82 -3.34 -17.00
CA ASN A 448 -7.35 -2.66 -15.80
C ASN A 448 -7.68 -3.49 -14.54
N ALA A 449 -6.89 -3.30 -13.47
CA ALA A 449 -7.28 -3.85 -12.17
C ALA A 449 -8.65 -3.27 -11.77
N SER A 450 -9.58 -4.13 -11.33
CA SER A 450 -10.98 -3.73 -11.10
C SER A 450 -11.13 -2.54 -10.15
N ARG A 451 -10.24 -2.40 -9.16
CA ARG A 451 -10.17 -1.24 -8.25
C ARG A 451 -10.06 0.12 -8.94
N LYS A 452 -9.54 0.17 -10.19
CA LYS A 452 -9.45 1.40 -10.99
C LYS A 452 -10.78 1.79 -11.65
N ILE A 453 -11.73 0.87 -11.71
CA ILE A 453 -13.07 1.11 -12.23
C ILE A 453 -13.85 1.87 -11.15
N SER A 454 -13.67 3.19 -11.14
CA SER A 454 -14.35 4.07 -10.21
C SER A 454 -15.86 4.11 -10.47
N LEU A 455 -16.61 4.66 -9.53
CA LEU A 455 -18.05 4.91 -9.71
C LEU A 455 -18.32 5.77 -10.96
N GLN A 456 -17.50 6.79 -11.20
CA GLN A 456 -17.61 7.62 -12.40
C GLN A 456 -17.35 6.79 -13.66
N THR A 457 -16.29 6.01 -13.68
CA THR A 457 -15.93 5.17 -14.84
C THR A 457 -17.05 4.20 -15.21
N ILE A 458 -17.59 3.46 -14.24
CA ILE A 458 -18.64 2.49 -14.55
C ILE A 458 -19.95 3.15 -15.01
N ASN A 459 -20.26 4.36 -14.52
CA ASN A 459 -21.40 5.12 -14.99
C ASN A 459 -21.22 5.59 -16.45
N LEU A 460 -20.01 6.01 -16.85
CA LEU A 460 -19.70 6.34 -18.25
C LEU A 460 -19.84 5.10 -19.15
N TRP A 461 -19.36 3.95 -18.71
CA TRP A 461 -19.50 2.70 -19.47
C TRP A 461 -20.97 2.25 -19.59
N ILE A 462 -21.79 2.46 -18.56
CA ILE A 462 -23.25 2.24 -18.65
C ILE A 462 -23.85 3.12 -19.76
N GLU A 463 -23.45 4.38 -19.83
CA GLU A 463 -23.96 5.31 -20.84
C GLU A 463 -23.54 4.93 -22.27
N ILE A 464 -22.26 4.58 -22.46
CA ILE A 464 -21.76 4.03 -23.74
C ILE A 464 -22.62 2.85 -24.15
N LEU A 465 -22.75 1.86 -23.26
CA LEU A 465 -23.50 0.63 -23.52
C LEU A 465 -24.99 0.89 -23.81
N ARG A 466 -25.62 1.90 -23.22
CA ARG A 466 -27.01 2.26 -23.57
C ARG A 466 -27.14 2.75 -25.01
N ARG A 467 -26.15 3.50 -25.48
CA ARG A 467 -26.11 4.07 -26.84
C ARG A 467 -25.58 3.08 -27.90
N THR A 468 -24.94 1.99 -27.48
CA THR A 468 -24.38 0.96 -28.37
C THR A 468 -25.05 -0.41 -28.18
N PRO A 469 -26.30 -0.59 -28.64
CA PRO A 469 -27.10 -1.78 -28.30
C PRO A 469 -26.50 -3.11 -28.76
N ASP A 470 -25.75 -3.12 -29.88
CA ASP A 470 -25.04 -4.29 -30.43
C ASP A 470 -23.54 -4.26 -30.10
N SER A 471 -23.24 -4.11 -28.81
CA SER A 471 -21.88 -4.18 -28.28
C SER A 471 -21.81 -5.00 -26.99
N VAL A 472 -20.63 -5.53 -26.69
CA VAL A 472 -20.33 -6.16 -25.40
C VAL A 472 -19.20 -5.43 -24.69
N LEU A 473 -19.19 -5.51 -23.37
CA LEU A 473 -18.11 -5.03 -22.52
C LEU A 473 -17.36 -6.23 -21.94
N TRP A 474 -16.08 -6.35 -22.29
CA TRP A 474 -15.19 -7.42 -21.85
C TRP A 474 -14.23 -6.92 -20.75
N LEU A 475 -14.42 -7.36 -19.51
CA LEU A 475 -13.71 -6.85 -18.34
C LEU A 475 -12.86 -7.91 -17.67
N MET A 476 -11.60 -7.57 -17.38
CA MET A 476 -10.82 -8.35 -16.44
C MET A 476 -11.25 -8.02 -15.01
N CYS A 477 -11.71 -9.03 -14.26
CA CYS A 477 -12.28 -8.80 -12.93
C CYS A 477 -11.87 -9.88 -11.92
N LYS A 478 -11.43 -9.45 -10.73
CA LYS A 478 -11.20 -10.33 -9.57
C LYS A 478 -12.54 -10.93 -9.13
N ARG A 479 -12.52 -12.19 -8.66
CA ARG A 479 -13.73 -12.92 -8.24
C ARG A 479 -14.62 -12.14 -7.26
N ASP A 480 -14.01 -11.49 -6.28
CA ASP A 480 -14.73 -10.77 -5.22
C ASP A 480 -15.45 -9.50 -5.70
N ALA A 481 -15.00 -8.91 -6.82
CA ALA A 481 -15.62 -7.71 -7.41
C ALA A 481 -16.69 -8.04 -8.46
N GLN A 482 -16.76 -9.28 -8.96
CA GLN A 482 -17.65 -9.65 -10.08
C GLN A 482 -19.12 -9.37 -9.78
N ALA A 483 -19.59 -9.79 -8.60
CA ALA A 483 -21.00 -9.62 -8.22
C ALA A 483 -21.39 -8.14 -8.13
N ASN A 484 -20.51 -7.28 -7.60
CA ASN A 484 -20.80 -5.85 -7.45
C ASN A 484 -20.77 -5.11 -8.80
N ILE A 485 -19.82 -5.43 -9.68
CA ILE A 485 -19.77 -4.88 -11.04
C ILE A 485 -21.01 -5.28 -11.85
N LEU A 486 -21.38 -6.57 -11.83
CA LEU A 486 -22.57 -7.05 -12.53
C LEU A 486 -23.82 -6.35 -12.01
N ARG A 487 -23.99 -6.25 -10.68
CA ARG A 487 -25.13 -5.57 -10.07
C ARG A 487 -25.23 -4.11 -10.51
N LYS A 488 -24.10 -3.39 -10.53
CA LYS A 488 -24.07 -1.97 -10.96
C LYS A 488 -24.45 -1.83 -12.44
N LEU A 489 -23.85 -2.60 -13.34
CA LEU A 489 -24.19 -2.57 -14.77
C LEU A 489 -25.66 -2.93 -15.02
N GLN A 490 -26.18 -3.96 -14.35
CA GLN A 490 -27.58 -4.37 -14.44
C GLN A 490 -28.53 -3.30 -13.89
N SER A 491 -28.18 -2.64 -12.78
CA SER A 491 -28.96 -1.50 -12.27
C SER A 491 -28.99 -0.32 -13.25
N GLY A 492 -27.99 -0.22 -14.12
CA GLY A 492 -27.95 0.68 -15.26
C GLY A 492 -28.78 0.24 -16.48
N GLY A 493 -29.45 -0.92 -16.43
CA GLY A 493 -30.25 -1.46 -17.52
C GLY A 493 -29.45 -2.26 -18.55
N ILE A 494 -28.20 -2.63 -18.26
CA ILE A 494 -27.37 -3.42 -19.18
C ILE A 494 -27.66 -4.91 -19.00
N ALA A 495 -28.06 -5.58 -20.08
CA ALA A 495 -28.36 -7.01 -20.07
C ALA A 495 -27.10 -7.84 -19.79
N SER A 496 -27.19 -8.85 -18.92
CA SER A 496 -26.06 -9.71 -18.50
C SER A 496 -25.28 -10.31 -19.67
N LYS A 497 -25.97 -10.68 -20.77
CA LYS A 497 -25.33 -11.25 -21.97
C LYS A 497 -24.35 -10.31 -22.67
N ARG A 498 -24.39 -9.00 -22.38
CA ARG A 498 -23.45 -8.02 -22.93
C ARG A 498 -22.27 -7.72 -22.01
N ILE A 499 -22.15 -8.43 -20.89
CA ILE A 499 -21.08 -8.26 -19.92
C ILE A 499 -20.31 -9.57 -19.89
N ILE A 500 -19.06 -9.53 -20.34
CA ILE A 500 -18.19 -10.70 -20.40
C ILE A 500 -17.05 -10.46 -19.40
N LEU A 501 -16.93 -11.32 -18.40
CA LEU A 501 -15.89 -11.22 -17.39
C LEU A 501 -14.79 -12.24 -17.69
N CYS A 502 -13.53 -11.83 -17.59
CA CYS A 502 -12.38 -12.72 -17.69
C CYS A 502 -11.45 -12.60 -16.48
N SER A 503 -10.67 -13.65 -16.23
CA SER A 503 -9.64 -13.68 -15.19
C SER A 503 -8.30 -13.18 -15.73
N LYS A 504 -7.33 -13.04 -14.81
CA LYS A 504 -5.91 -12.98 -15.16
C LYS A 504 -5.50 -14.31 -15.81
N THR A 505 -4.52 -14.24 -16.70
CA THR A 505 -3.95 -15.38 -17.43
C THR A 505 -2.43 -15.20 -17.49
N ALA A 506 -1.68 -16.18 -18.01
CA ALA A 506 -0.25 -16.02 -18.22
C ALA A 506 0.05 -14.80 -19.11
N TYR A 507 1.24 -14.19 -18.94
CA TYR A 507 1.52 -12.92 -19.60
C TYR A 507 1.41 -12.98 -21.13
N THR A 508 1.94 -14.03 -21.76
CA THR A 508 1.87 -14.22 -23.21
C THR A 508 0.42 -14.35 -23.71
N GLU A 509 -0.38 -15.19 -23.05
CA GLU A 509 -1.81 -15.32 -23.34
C GLU A 509 -2.57 -14.00 -23.15
N HIS A 510 -2.21 -13.22 -22.11
CA HIS A 510 -2.77 -11.90 -21.90
C HIS A 510 -2.50 -10.96 -23.08
N ILE A 511 -1.28 -10.95 -23.63
CA ILE A 511 -0.98 -10.13 -24.83
C ILE A 511 -1.72 -10.65 -26.06
N ASN A 512 -1.77 -11.98 -26.25
CA ASN A 512 -2.42 -12.59 -27.42
C ASN A 512 -3.93 -12.38 -27.49
N ARG A 513 -4.60 -12.16 -26.35
CA ARG A 513 -6.05 -11.94 -26.32
C ARG A 513 -6.44 -10.50 -26.65
N LEU A 514 -5.53 -9.52 -26.51
CA LEU A 514 -5.85 -8.09 -26.68
C LEU A 514 -6.39 -7.75 -28.08
N PRO A 515 -5.85 -8.28 -29.20
CA PRO A 515 -6.34 -7.96 -30.53
C PRO A 515 -7.81 -8.32 -30.79
N ALA A 516 -8.39 -9.22 -29.98
CA ALA A 516 -9.77 -9.66 -30.13
C ALA A 516 -10.80 -8.59 -29.74
N ALA A 517 -10.42 -7.61 -28.92
CA ALA A 517 -11.26 -6.45 -28.61
C ALA A 517 -11.17 -5.39 -29.72
N ASP A 518 -12.20 -4.56 -29.90
CA ASP A 518 -12.23 -3.48 -30.89
C ASP A 518 -11.69 -2.16 -30.34
N LEU A 519 -12.09 -1.80 -29.12
CA LEU A 519 -11.68 -0.57 -28.46
C LEU A 519 -11.42 -0.81 -26.96
N GLY A 520 -10.23 -0.44 -26.49
CA GLY A 520 -9.92 -0.35 -25.07
C GLY A 520 -10.57 0.88 -24.44
N LEU A 521 -11.31 0.68 -23.35
CA LEU A 521 -11.88 1.73 -22.53
C LEU A 521 -11.01 1.94 -21.29
N ASP A 522 -10.40 3.12 -21.19
CA ASP A 522 -9.56 3.48 -20.06
C ASP A 522 -10.38 3.85 -18.80
N THR A 523 -9.69 3.93 -17.66
CA THR A 523 -10.28 4.21 -16.35
C THR A 523 -9.85 5.58 -15.82
N TYR A 524 -10.69 6.20 -15.00
CA TYR A 524 -10.43 7.50 -14.37
C TYR A 524 -10.84 7.48 -12.87
N PRO A 525 -10.09 8.13 -11.95
CA PRO A 525 -8.91 8.99 -12.15
C PRO A 525 -7.57 8.25 -12.18
N TYR A 526 -7.58 6.93 -12.31
CA TYR A 526 -6.35 6.15 -12.42
C TYR A 526 -6.42 5.35 -13.73
N ASN A 527 -5.61 5.75 -14.71
CA ASN A 527 -5.57 5.13 -16.04
C ASN A 527 -4.94 3.73 -16.04
N GLY A 528 -5.04 3.06 -17.17
CA GLY A 528 -4.08 2.03 -17.56
C GLY A 528 -2.69 2.65 -17.72
N HIS A 529 -1.69 2.00 -17.12
CA HIS A 529 -0.29 2.39 -17.25
C HIS A 529 0.39 1.34 -18.15
N THR A 530 0.95 0.30 -17.53
CA THR A 530 1.40 -0.91 -18.23
C THR A 530 0.30 -1.48 -19.11
N THR A 531 -0.94 -1.61 -18.61
CA THR A 531 -2.09 -2.10 -19.37
C THR A 531 -2.37 -1.30 -20.64
N THR A 532 -2.28 0.04 -20.61
CA THR A 532 -2.44 0.86 -21.81
C THR A 532 -1.31 0.58 -22.80
N SER A 533 -0.06 0.55 -22.34
CA SER A 533 1.07 0.22 -23.22
C SER A 533 0.97 -1.20 -23.83
N GLU A 534 0.42 -2.17 -23.10
CA GLU A 534 0.23 -3.55 -23.56
C GLU A 534 -0.85 -3.61 -24.64
N GLN A 535 -1.95 -2.87 -24.47
CA GLN A 535 -3.01 -2.74 -25.48
C GLN A 535 -2.48 -2.07 -26.77
N LEU A 536 -1.76 -0.95 -26.64
CA LEU A 536 -1.16 -0.25 -27.79
C LEU A 536 -0.11 -1.12 -28.49
N TRP A 537 0.73 -1.84 -27.73
CA TRP A 537 1.68 -2.80 -28.29
C TRP A 537 0.98 -3.87 -29.12
N ALA A 538 -0.15 -4.38 -28.62
CA ALA A 538 -0.93 -5.40 -29.31
C ALA A 538 -1.82 -4.84 -30.44
N GLY A 539 -1.73 -3.55 -30.75
CA GLY A 539 -2.53 -2.91 -31.80
C GLY A 539 -3.99 -2.68 -31.42
N LEU A 540 -4.33 -2.67 -30.13
CA LEU A 540 -5.67 -2.31 -29.64
C LEU A 540 -5.71 -0.79 -29.35
N PRO A 541 -6.49 0.03 -30.09
CA PRO A 541 -6.68 1.43 -29.73
C PRO A 541 -7.31 1.57 -28.35
N VAL A 542 -6.87 2.56 -27.59
CA VAL A 542 -7.36 2.84 -26.23
C VAL A 542 -7.90 4.26 -26.20
N LEU A 543 -9.17 4.41 -25.85
CA LEU A 543 -9.82 5.69 -25.63
C LEU A 543 -9.62 6.14 -24.19
N THR A 544 -9.27 7.41 -23.99
CA THR A 544 -9.19 8.06 -22.67
C THR A 544 -9.69 9.51 -22.75
N PHE A 545 -9.63 10.24 -21.63
CA PHE A 545 -9.87 11.68 -21.61
C PHE A 545 -8.84 12.39 -20.75
N LYS A 546 -8.68 13.70 -20.98
CA LYS A 546 -7.70 14.55 -20.29
C LYS A 546 -7.84 14.46 -18.78
N GLY A 547 -6.74 14.10 -18.13
CA GLY A 547 -6.66 13.91 -16.68
C GLY A 547 -6.41 15.20 -15.89
N THR A 548 -6.54 15.08 -14.57
CA THR A 548 -6.35 16.17 -13.60
C THR A 548 -5.17 15.97 -12.66
N ASN A 549 -4.63 14.75 -12.59
CA ASN A 549 -3.41 14.40 -11.87
C ASN A 549 -2.53 13.46 -12.69
N PHE A 550 -1.32 13.16 -12.20
CA PHE A 550 -0.41 12.22 -12.84
C PHE A 550 -1.10 10.90 -13.24
N ALA A 551 -1.78 10.23 -12.30
CA ALA A 551 -2.40 8.93 -12.53
C ALA A 551 -3.52 8.93 -13.59
N SER A 552 -4.16 10.07 -13.85
CA SER A 552 -5.19 10.24 -14.88
C SER A 552 -4.65 10.79 -16.21
N ARG A 553 -3.34 11.07 -16.30
CA ARG A 553 -2.68 11.58 -17.52
C ARG A 553 -1.70 10.60 -18.15
N VAL A 554 -1.55 9.40 -17.57
CA VAL A 554 -0.61 8.40 -18.10
C VAL A 554 -1.01 7.98 -19.51
N SER A 555 -2.28 7.62 -19.74
CA SER A 555 -2.71 7.21 -21.08
C SER A 555 -2.58 8.34 -22.10
N GLU A 556 -2.79 9.60 -21.70
CA GLU A 556 -2.54 10.76 -22.56
C GLU A 556 -1.07 10.81 -23.01
N SER A 557 -0.11 10.66 -22.09
CA SER A 557 1.31 10.56 -22.42
C SER A 557 1.59 9.44 -23.43
N LEU A 558 1.06 8.22 -23.19
CA LEU A 558 1.34 7.07 -24.05
C LEU A 558 0.72 7.22 -25.45
N LEU A 559 -0.49 7.76 -25.55
CA LEU A 559 -1.20 7.98 -26.83
C LEU A 559 -0.50 9.04 -27.69
N ASN A 560 0.03 10.10 -27.07
CA ASN A 560 0.87 11.08 -27.76
C ASN A 560 2.18 10.44 -28.23
N ALA A 561 2.83 9.64 -27.40
CA ALA A 561 4.12 9.01 -27.71
C ALA A 561 4.06 7.92 -28.80
N ILE A 562 2.89 7.32 -29.06
CA ILE A 562 2.68 6.36 -30.18
C ILE A 562 2.02 7.00 -31.40
N GLY A 563 1.62 8.28 -31.32
CA GLY A 563 1.09 9.04 -32.44
C GLY A 563 -0.41 8.83 -32.72
N VAL A 564 -1.24 8.68 -31.69
CA VAL A 564 -2.73 8.71 -31.80
C VAL A 564 -3.36 9.67 -30.76
N PRO A 565 -2.94 10.94 -30.69
CA PRO A 565 -3.42 11.90 -29.69
C PRO A 565 -4.94 12.16 -29.76
N GLU A 566 -5.56 11.93 -30.90
CA GLU A 566 -7.01 12.04 -31.11
C GLU A 566 -7.85 11.08 -30.23
N LEU A 567 -7.26 10.02 -29.67
CA LEU A 567 -7.93 9.16 -28.69
C LEU A 567 -7.92 9.74 -27.25
N VAL A 568 -7.42 10.97 -27.07
CA VAL A 568 -7.50 11.73 -25.81
C VAL A 568 -8.61 12.77 -25.91
N THR A 569 -9.79 12.43 -25.43
CA THR A 569 -10.96 13.32 -25.46
C THR A 569 -10.88 14.40 -24.38
N ALA A 570 -11.64 15.49 -24.53
CA ALA A 570 -11.55 16.66 -23.66
C ALA A 570 -12.11 16.44 -22.24
N GLY A 571 -12.97 15.43 -22.03
CA GLY A 571 -13.67 15.21 -20.77
C GLY A 571 -14.64 14.04 -20.83
N PRO A 572 -15.39 13.78 -19.74
CA PRO A 572 -16.22 12.58 -19.60
C PRO A 572 -17.36 12.49 -20.62
N GLU A 573 -17.98 13.61 -21.01
CA GLU A 573 -19.03 13.61 -22.02
C GLU A 573 -18.47 13.28 -23.41
N ALA A 574 -17.38 13.94 -23.80
CA ALA A 574 -16.68 13.70 -25.06
C ALA A 574 -16.14 12.26 -25.16
N TYR A 575 -15.73 11.67 -24.04
CA TYR A 575 -15.32 10.27 -23.96
C TYR A 575 -16.45 9.31 -24.35
N VAL A 576 -17.68 9.56 -23.86
CA VAL A 576 -18.84 8.75 -24.22
C VAL A 576 -19.19 8.94 -25.69
N ASP A 577 -19.21 10.19 -26.16
CA ASP A 577 -19.54 10.51 -27.55
C ASP A 577 -18.57 9.88 -28.53
N GLU A 578 -17.26 9.94 -28.26
CA GLU A 578 -16.23 9.34 -29.10
C GLU A 578 -16.32 7.80 -29.09
N ALA A 579 -16.59 7.18 -27.94
CA ALA A 579 -16.79 5.73 -27.88
C ALA A 579 -17.96 5.27 -28.75
N VAL A 580 -19.05 6.06 -28.79
CA VAL A 580 -20.22 5.78 -29.64
C VAL A 580 -19.87 6.04 -31.11
N ALA A 581 -19.18 7.12 -31.44
CA ALA A 581 -18.75 7.41 -32.81
C ALA A 581 -17.84 6.32 -33.38
N LEU A 582 -16.90 5.80 -32.58
CA LEU A 582 -16.02 4.69 -32.97
C LEU A 582 -16.75 3.35 -33.08
N TYR A 583 -17.78 3.13 -32.27
CA TYR A 583 -18.67 1.99 -32.42
C TYR A 583 -19.44 2.03 -33.75
N GLU A 584 -19.92 3.22 -34.16
CA GLU A 584 -20.63 3.43 -35.42
C GLU A 584 -19.68 3.40 -36.63
N ASN A 585 -18.38 3.60 -36.44
CA ASN A 585 -17.38 3.67 -37.48
C ASN A 585 -16.23 2.66 -37.31
N ARG A 586 -16.48 1.41 -37.72
CA ARG A 586 -15.49 0.32 -37.68
C ARG A 586 -14.28 0.55 -38.60
N GLU A 587 -14.43 1.33 -39.67
CA GLU A 587 -13.30 1.69 -40.54
C GLU A 587 -12.28 2.53 -39.77
N LYS A 588 -12.75 3.46 -38.92
CA LYS A 588 -11.87 4.27 -38.07
C LYS A 588 -11.08 3.42 -37.07
N ILE A 589 -11.68 2.38 -36.51
CA ILE A 589 -10.97 1.40 -35.68
C ILE A 589 -9.86 0.71 -36.48
N ALA A 590 -10.13 0.28 -37.72
CA ALA A 590 -9.13 -0.35 -38.57
C ALA A 590 -7.98 0.62 -38.93
N GLU A 591 -8.28 1.90 -39.15
CA GLU A 591 -7.25 2.94 -39.33
C GLU A 591 -6.34 3.05 -38.12
N TYR A 592 -6.89 3.17 -36.91
CA TYR A 592 -6.06 3.23 -35.70
C TYR A 592 -5.19 1.99 -35.50
N ARG A 593 -5.74 0.79 -35.76
CA ARG A 593 -4.95 -0.46 -35.70
C ARG A 593 -3.77 -0.43 -36.66
N LYS A 594 -3.98 0.07 -37.89
CA LYS A 594 -2.93 0.22 -38.89
C LYS A 594 -1.87 1.22 -38.41
N VAL A 595 -2.28 2.38 -37.88
CA VAL A 595 -1.35 3.37 -37.33
C VAL A 595 -0.52 2.78 -36.19
N LEU A 596 -1.14 2.05 -35.26
CA LEU A 596 -0.42 1.41 -34.15
C LEU A 596 0.59 0.36 -34.64
N GLU A 597 0.25 -0.44 -35.65
CA GLU A 597 1.17 -1.40 -36.27
C GLU A 597 2.37 -0.69 -36.90
N GLU A 598 2.13 0.34 -37.71
CA GLU A 598 3.18 1.12 -38.39
C GLU A 598 4.09 1.88 -37.41
N ASN A 599 3.51 2.42 -36.33
CA ASN A 599 4.23 3.24 -35.36
C ASN A 599 4.98 2.44 -34.31
N ARG A 600 4.69 1.13 -34.13
CA ARG A 600 5.25 0.29 -33.05
C ARG A 600 6.79 0.37 -32.93
N PHE A 601 7.49 0.42 -34.07
CA PHE A 601 8.96 0.50 -34.13
C PHE A 601 9.48 1.80 -34.74
N ARG A 602 8.67 2.85 -34.73
CA ARG A 602 9.04 4.14 -35.33
C ARG A 602 8.82 5.30 -34.38
N MET A 603 7.76 5.23 -33.58
CA MET A 603 7.42 6.26 -32.61
C MET A 603 8.06 5.98 -31.26
N PRO A 604 8.30 7.02 -30.43
CA PRO A 604 9.06 6.90 -29.19
C PRO A 604 8.56 5.90 -28.15
N LEU A 605 7.26 5.57 -28.12
CA LEU A 605 6.66 4.81 -27.01
C LEU A 605 7.40 3.49 -26.68
N PHE A 606 7.92 2.79 -27.68
CA PHE A 606 8.62 1.51 -27.53
C PHE A 606 10.11 1.58 -27.88
N ASP A 607 10.68 2.79 -28.04
CA ASP A 607 12.10 3.00 -28.34
C ASP A 607 12.92 3.05 -27.03
N ALA A 608 13.25 1.88 -26.49
CA ALA A 608 13.97 1.76 -25.22
C ALA A 608 15.37 2.41 -25.25
N GLU A 609 16.06 2.35 -26.38
CA GLU A 609 17.36 2.98 -26.57
C GLU A 609 17.25 4.50 -26.47
N ARG A 610 16.34 5.11 -27.24
CA ARG A 610 16.07 6.55 -27.21
C ARG A 610 15.64 7.02 -25.83
N PHE A 611 14.74 6.28 -25.20
CA PHE A 611 14.30 6.56 -23.83
C PHE A 611 15.49 6.59 -22.87
N CYS A 612 16.38 5.60 -22.95
CA CYS A 612 17.58 5.52 -22.11
C CYS A 612 18.47 6.76 -22.27
N ARG A 613 18.66 7.25 -23.50
CA ARG A 613 19.47 8.46 -23.75
C ARG A 613 18.84 9.73 -23.16
N HIS A 614 17.51 9.88 -23.19
CA HIS A 614 16.84 10.98 -22.48
C HIS A 614 16.98 10.85 -20.97
N LEU A 615 16.81 9.64 -20.44
CA LEU A 615 16.93 9.36 -19.01
C LEU A 615 18.33 9.69 -18.49
N GLU A 616 19.37 9.23 -19.19
CA GLU A 616 20.77 9.55 -18.92
C GLU A 616 21.04 11.05 -18.98
N ARG A 617 20.47 11.75 -19.96
CA ARG A 617 20.61 13.20 -20.04
C ARG A 617 19.98 13.89 -18.83
N GLY A 618 18.82 13.41 -18.36
CA GLY A 618 18.21 13.87 -17.11
C GLY A 618 19.13 13.63 -15.91
N TYR A 619 19.73 12.44 -15.80
CA TYR A 619 20.68 12.11 -14.73
C TYR A 619 21.91 13.01 -14.74
N GLU A 620 22.53 13.24 -15.90
CA GLU A 620 23.64 14.18 -16.06
C GLU A 620 23.26 15.57 -15.56
N MET A 621 22.11 16.10 -15.97
CA MET A 621 21.66 17.44 -15.58
C MET A 621 21.43 17.57 -14.06
N MET A 622 20.84 16.55 -13.44
CA MET A 622 20.62 16.51 -11.99
C MET A 622 21.95 16.43 -11.22
N VAL A 623 22.85 15.54 -11.64
CA VAL A 623 24.17 15.33 -11.02
C VAL A 623 25.08 16.55 -11.19
N ASP A 624 25.12 17.16 -12.37
CA ASP A 624 25.95 18.35 -12.63
C ASP A 624 25.50 19.53 -11.78
N ARG A 625 24.20 19.68 -11.54
CA ARG A 625 23.65 20.70 -10.65
C ARG A 625 24.05 20.44 -9.19
N ALA A 626 24.01 19.19 -8.75
CA ALA A 626 24.44 18.79 -7.41
C ALA A 626 25.95 18.97 -7.18
N LYS A 627 26.80 18.64 -8.18
CA LYS A 627 28.25 18.91 -8.16
C LYS A 627 28.58 20.39 -7.95
N GLN A 628 27.77 21.27 -8.53
CA GLN A 628 27.86 22.73 -8.38
C GLN A 628 27.27 23.25 -7.05
N LYS A 629 26.73 22.36 -6.20
CA LYS A 629 26.04 22.68 -4.95
C LYS A 629 24.81 23.59 -5.13
N LEU A 630 24.24 23.63 -6.34
CA LEU A 630 23.01 24.36 -6.61
C LEU A 630 21.80 23.60 -6.03
N PRO A 631 20.76 24.31 -5.56
CA PRO A 631 19.50 23.66 -5.16
C PRO A 631 18.82 22.99 -6.36
N PRO A 632 18.08 21.88 -6.14
CA PRO A 632 17.23 21.30 -7.17
C PRO A 632 16.30 22.32 -7.80
N ASP A 633 16.08 22.20 -9.10
CA ASP A 633 15.16 23.05 -9.86
C ASP A 633 14.49 22.25 -10.97
N HIS A 634 13.38 22.75 -11.52
CA HIS A 634 12.69 22.03 -12.60
C HIS A 634 13.60 21.89 -13.83
N ILE A 635 13.63 20.69 -14.41
CA ILE A 635 14.45 20.31 -15.55
C ILE A 635 13.52 19.82 -16.67
N ASP A 636 13.71 20.38 -17.86
CA ASP A 636 13.19 19.87 -19.11
C ASP A 636 14.35 19.25 -19.89
N VAL A 637 14.30 17.94 -20.10
CA VAL A 637 15.32 17.22 -20.86
C VAL A 637 15.16 17.55 -22.35
N PRO A 638 16.22 18.01 -23.04
CA PRO A 638 16.15 18.30 -24.46
C PRO A 638 15.77 17.06 -25.29
N ALA A 639 14.87 17.23 -26.25
CA ALA A 639 14.52 16.19 -27.21
C ALA A 639 15.72 15.83 -28.08
N LEU A 640 15.82 14.54 -28.42
CA LEU A 640 16.75 14.07 -29.44
C LEU A 640 16.15 14.34 -30.82
N PRO A 641 16.95 14.46 -31.89
CA PRO A 641 16.42 14.54 -33.24
C PRO A 641 15.44 13.39 -33.53
N PRO A 642 14.41 13.60 -34.39
CA PRO A 642 13.54 12.51 -34.83
C PRO A 642 14.36 11.34 -35.38
N ARG A 643 13.91 10.11 -35.10
CA ARG A 643 14.59 8.91 -35.60
C ARG A 643 14.25 8.69 -37.08
N ASP A 644 15.27 8.45 -37.89
CA ASP A 644 15.11 8.04 -39.29
C ASP A 644 15.02 6.51 -39.35
N GLY A 645 13.84 5.97 -39.68
CA GLY A 645 13.66 4.53 -39.90
C GLY A 645 13.11 3.74 -38.71
N SER A 646 13.02 2.42 -38.89
CA SER A 646 12.53 1.48 -37.86
C SER A 646 13.65 1.12 -36.86
N PHE A 647 13.29 0.91 -35.60
CA PHE A 647 14.17 0.32 -34.58
C PHE A 647 13.85 -1.16 -34.27
N GLU A 648 13.08 -1.80 -35.14
CA GLU A 648 12.87 -3.25 -35.11
C GLU A 648 14.22 -3.96 -35.29
N GLN A 649 14.57 -4.83 -34.34
CA GLN A 649 15.80 -5.61 -34.34
C GLN A 649 15.63 -6.97 -35.02
#